data_AF-A0A8S3Z768-F1
#
_entry.id   AF-A0A8S3Z768-F1
#
_cell.length_a   1.000
_cell.length_b   1.000
_cell.length_c   1.000
_cell.angle_alpha   90.00
_cell.angle_beta   90.00
_cell.angle_gamma   90.00
#
_symmetry.space_group_name_H-M   'P 1'
#
loop_
_entity.id
_entity.type
_entity.pdbx_description
1 polymer ?
#
loop_
_entity_poly.entity_id
_entity_poly.type
_entity_poly.pdbx_seq_one_letter_code
_entity_poly.pdbx_strand_id
1 'polypeptide(L)'
;MASGKHSRVGDWRNVMDKVHINLSKGTADKLFEDDYFVLEIIKLLYEETLDVHSKIEILTVIEQWGSAVLPTNSIDQAITALLDVLGVLDNSPGSLSQGVQLLLTVTTLFLEHEELLDTELCTTYLSVLMNLVTKVNNINTRRLRAAACQCLAQLESWKPGLLWRYRETFVQLVKEERTDVCQDYMQLLVAVAINTDQLEKEEQERLISESGKKKVDSYVSAKEGRDVLSTVSLIMDNLFLLTPSGLVHVACSLVQLVKGRKDTLPNMFKPLMLQCLPSHDPCVIFMMLFLQKEFQREILTRSEEQLLLRRVVDVANHPRTKSYARLLLLECLLSYLQETGLMSSLTQLKNALCPVVFDPLEVHTRKVSLLAYSPDSGPREDLSQDLHYLTQVAVTTGGMRVATALYHVLYLHVESNSCAAVHNHVLRITRKLFQSFPHLIPLIVDFLRAVKTSQPHSKFHSEILTLLHETVLALPVSQLLNNYQNYLHVWILSAQETYILQQKPLRRMLEIVQEAVTKALDNWDLGCLILSICRIMILHHHTDILYSQMGDLLYLLMKEYGDTDIRDTSRLYYALLTLNSDSKAKEILGASVTESLHLGENIADFFPGSVNQTLPAEINLLTTSPIIWHREQLEITFTNSDEKQEYNFPQPVKDGLEDYWQQVLRLRTSLTVTMSVSITGESNYDNLLAVSFHASEHKNLQLNQ
;
A
#
# COMPACT_ATOMS: atom_id res chain seq x y z
N MET A 1 41.24 -54.66 6.67
CA MET A 1 40.14 -54.60 5.69
C MET A 1 38.99 -53.87 6.39
N ALA A 2 39.01 -52.54 6.52
CA ALA A 2 38.70 -51.53 5.50
C ALA A 2 37.27 -51.65 4.96
N SER A 3 36.30 -51.02 5.65
CA SER A 3 35.24 -50.14 5.09
C SER A 3 34.13 -49.90 6.13
N GLY A 4 34.22 -48.81 6.88
CA GLY A 4 33.24 -48.44 7.91
C GLY A 4 33.11 -46.93 8.07
N LYS A 5 33.18 -46.18 6.96
CA LYS A 5 33.05 -44.73 6.92
C LYS A 5 32.41 -44.33 5.59
N HIS A 6 31.08 -44.38 5.44
CA HIS A 6 30.33 -43.64 4.41
C HIS A 6 28.80 -43.79 4.64
N SER A 7 28.24 -43.22 5.72
CA SER A 7 26.76 -43.14 5.83
C SER A 7 26.18 -41.95 6.61
N ARG A 8 26.96 -40.94 7.03
CA ARG A 8 26.43 -39.76 7.77
C ARG A 8 26.34 -38.47 6.95
N VAL A 9 26.71 -38.49 5.68
CA VAL A 9 26.83 -37.26 4.85
C VAL A 9 25.52 -36.90 4.12
N GLY A 10 24.43 -37.65 4.37
CA GLY A 10 23.16 -37.50 3.64
C GLY A 10 21.96 -36.97 4.45
N ASP A 11 22.00 -37.02 5.79
CA ASP A 11 20.78 -36.83 6.59
C ASP A 11 20.37 -35.35 6.69
N TRP A 12 21.31 -34.42 6.93
CA TRP A 12 21.00 -32.99 7.02
C TRP A 12 20.56 -32.38 5.67
N ARG A 13 21.12 -32.87 4.55
CA ARG A 13 20.74 -32.39 3.20
C ARG A 13 19.30 -32.74 2.87
N ASN A 14 18.87 -33.95 3.22
CA ASN A 14 17.48 -34.36 3.03
C ASN A 14 16.52 -33.52 3.87
N VAL A 15 16.91 -33.13 5.09
CA VAL A 15 16.10 -32.25 5.95
C VAL A 15 16.05 -30.83 5.38
N MET A 16 17.18 -30.27 4.94
CA MET A 16 17.22 -28.96 4.30
C MET A 16 16.45 -28.93 2.97
N ASP A 17 16.56 -29.97 2.15
CA ASP A 17 15.79 -30.11 0.91
C ASP A 17 14.29 -30.14 1.19
N LYS A 18 13.85 -30.83 2.26
CA LYS A 18 12.46 -30.77 2.73
C LYS A 18 12.05 -29.35 3.14
N VAL A 19 12.90 -28.61 3.85
CA VAL A 19 12.64 -27.22 4.24
C VAL A 19 12.49 -26.34 3.00
N HIS A 20 13.44 -26.39 2.06
CA HIS A 20 13.39 -25.61 0.82
C HIS A 20 12.17 -25.93 -0.05
N ILE A 21 11.81 -27.22 -0.18
CA ILE A 21 10.62 -27.63 -0.94
C ILE A 21 9.35 -27.04 -0.32
N ASN A 22 9.20 -27.09 1.00
CA ASN A 22 8.01 -26.56 1.66
C ASN A 22 7.97 -25.02 1.66
N LEU A 23 9.11 -24.34 1.78
CA LEU A 23 9.20 -22.89 1.59
C LEU A 23 8.78 -22.49 0.16
N SER A 24 9.23 -23.24 -0.86
CA SER A 24 8.86 -22.96 -2.26
C SER A 24 7.38 -23.19 -2.56
N LYS A 25 6.72 -24.10 -1.82
CA LYS A 25 5.31 -24.43 -1.95
C LYS A 25 4.39 -23.59 -1.06
N GLY A 26 4.96 -22.79 -0.15
CA GLY A 26 4.19 -22.04 0.85
C GLY A 26 3.51 -22.92 1.90
N THR A 27 3.99 -24.16 2.13
CA THR A 27 3.42 -25.13 3.08
C THR A 27 4.35 -25.37 4.28
N ALA A 28 5.07 -24.33 4.70
CA ALA A 28 6.06 -24.42 5.78
C ALA A 28 5.43 -24.73 7.14
N ASP A 29 4.19 -24.29 7.41
CA ASP A 29 3.44 -24.62 8.63
C ASP A 29 3.35 -26.13 8.90
N LYS A 30 3.14 -26.92 7.83
CA LYS A 30 2.96 -28.38 7.92
C LYS A 30 4.21 -29.12 8.41
N LEU A 31 5.38 -28.49 8.32
CA LEU A 31 6.60 -29.07 8.85
C LEU A 31 6.61 -29.11 10.38
N PHE A 32 5.91 -28.16 11.01
CA PHE A 32 5.91 -27.98 12.46
C PHE A 32 4.74 -28.71 13.15
N GLU A 33 3.87 -29.41 12.39
CA GLU A 33 2.84 -30.32 12.94
C GLU A 33 3.47 -31.54 13.63
N ASP A 34 4.66 -31.95 13.19
CA ASP A 34 5.41 -33.03 13.82
C ASP A 34 6.21 -32.49 15.02
N ASP A 35 5.76 -32.80 16.25
CA ASP A 35 6.40 -32.37 17.52
C ASP A 35 7.92 -32.61 17.60
N TYR A 36 8.42 -33.62 16.88
CA TYR A 36 9.83 -34.00 16.88
C TYR A 36 10.68 -33.28 15.83
N PHE A 37 10.04 -32.67 14.82
CA PHE A 37 10.74 -32.06 13.70
C PHE A 37 11.56 -30.84 14.14
N VAL A 38 11.03 -30.03 15.06
CA VAL A 38 11.74 -28.88 15.63
C VAL A 38 13.00 -29.30 16.38
N LEU A 39 12.89 -30.35 17.20
CA LEU A 39 14.04 -30.90 17.92
C LEU A 39 15.05 -31.56 16.96
N GLU A 40 14.60 -32.15 15.86
CA GLU A 40 15.47 -32.69 14.80
C GLU A 40 16.25 -31.57 14.10
N ILE A 41 15.59 -30.48 13.75
CA ILE A 41 16.22 -29.30 13.15
C ILE A 41 17.19 -28.62 14.15
N ILE A 42 16.83 -28.50 15.42
CA ILE A 42 17.73 -27.92 16.44
C ILE A 42 18.98 -28.80 16.62
N LYS A 43 18.87 -30.13 16.52
CA LYS A 43 20.04 -31.02 16.55
C LYS A 43 21.03 -30.72 15.41
N LEU A 44 20.55 -30.32 14.23
CA LEU A 44 21.41 -29.93 13.11
C LEU A 44 22.24 -28.67 13.41
N LEU A 45 21.80 -27.80 14.33
CA LEU A 45 22.57 -26.63 14.75
C LEU A 45 23.85 -27.00 15.50
N TYR A 46 23.88 -28.15 16.17
CA TYR A 46 25.07 -28.69 16.83
C TYR A 46 26.09 -29.30 15.86
N GLU A 47 25.70 -29.62 14.62
CA GLU A 47 26.62 -30.22 13.66
C GLU A 47 27.68 -29.21 13.18
N GLU A 48 28.96 -29.54 13.34
CA GLU A 48 30.09 -28.72 12.88
C GLU A 48 30.22 -28.71 11.35
N THR A 49 29.60 -29.67 10.66
CA THR A 49 29.67 -29.82 9.20
C THR A 49 28.76 -28.86 8.43
N LEU A 50 27.77 -28.28 9.10
CA LEU A 50 26.81 -27.36 8.49
C LEU A 50 27.43 -25.95 8.42
N ASP A 51 27.26 -25.28 7.30
CA ASP A 51 27.72 -23.91 7.13
C ASP A 51 26.85 -22.92 7.93
N VAL A 52 27.44 -21.78 8.27
CA VAL A 52 26.78 -20.74 9.09
C VAL A 52 25.51 -20.20 8.42
N HIS A 53 25.45 -20.13 7.09
CA HIS A 53 24.25 -19.64 6.39
C HIS A 53 23.09 -20.60 6.53
N SER A 54 23.32 -21.90 6.34
CA SER A 54 22.28 -22.92 6.60
C SER A 54 21.83 -22.94 8.06
N LYS A 55 22.73 -22.69 9.04
CA LYS A 55 22.34 -22.57 10.46
C LYS A 55 21.45 -21.35 10.72
N ILE A 56 21.75 -20.22 10.09
CA ILE A 56 20.91 -19.01 10.17
C ILE A 56 19.57 -19.25 9.49
N GLU A 57 19.53 -19.92 8.33
CA GLU A 57 18.29 -20.27 7.64
C GLU A 57 17.39 -21.14 8.52
N ILE A 58 17.96 -22.18 9.14
CA ILE A 58 17.26 -23.01 10.11
C ILE A 58 16.63 -22.15 11.22
N LEU A 59 17.41 -21.24 11.82
CA LEU A 59 16.91 -20.37 12.89
C LEU A 59 15.81 -19.41 12.39
N THR A 60 15.92 -18.87 11.17
CA THR A 60 14.86 -18.02 10.58
C THR A 60 13.58 -18.81 10.31
N VAL A 61 13.68 -20.08 9.93
CA VAL A 61 12.51 -20.94 9.72
C VAL A 61 11.83 -21.26 11.05
N ILE A 62 12.60 -21.52 12.11
CA ILE A 62 12.07 -21.66 13.47
C ILE A 62 11.42 -20.35 13.96
N GLU A 63 12.07 -19.20 13.73
CA GLU A 63 11.54 -17.89 14.12
C GLU A 63 10.19 -17.59 13.47
N GLN A 64 10.04 -17.87 12.17
CA GLN A 64 8.85 -17.50 11.41
C GLN A 64 7.68 -18.49 11.59
N TRP A 65 7.97 -19.78 11.74
CA TRP A 65 6.97 -20.85 11.65
C TRP A 65 6.88 -21.72 12.91
N GLY A 66 7.87 -21.65 13.81
CA GLY A 66 7.91 -22.50 15.00
C GLY A 66 6.76 -22.24 15.95
N SER A 67 6.38 -20.99 16.13
CA SER A 67 5.44 -20.60 17.17
C SER A 67 3.97 -20.89 16.87
N ALA A 68 3.56 -20.83 15.60
CA ALA A 68 2.16 -20.99 15.22
C ALA A 68 1.62 -22.43 15.41
N VAL A 69 2.51 -23.43 15.54
CA VAL A 69 2.12 -24.85 15.46
C VAL A 69 2.60 -25.69 16.67
N LEU A 70 3.60 -25.22 17.42
CA LEU A 70 4.17 -25.99 18.53
C LEU A 70 3.26 -26.03 19.78
N PRO A 71 3.03 -27.21 20.40
CA PRO A 71 2.38 -27.29 21.71
C PRO A 71 3.31 -26.81 22.85
N THR A 72 2.74 -26.18 23.89
CA THR A 72 3.46 -25.53 25.01
C THR A 72 4.58 -26.36 25.64
N ASN A 73 4.38 -27.67 25.85
CA ASN A 73 5.39 -28.56 26.46
C ASN A 73 6.63 -28.79 25.57
N SER A 74 6.47 -28.71 24.24
CA SER A 74 7.57 -28.90 23.28
C SER A 74 8.41 -27.63 23.12
N ILE A 75 7.81 -26.47 23.39
CA ILE A 75 8.44 -25.16 23.29
C ILE A 75 9.48 -24.97 24.39
N ASP A 76 9.17 -25.37 25.63
CA ASP A 76 10.13 -25.33 26.75
C ASP A 76 11.42 -26.11 26.43
N GLN A 77 11.26 -27.30 25.82
CA GLN A 77 12.38 -28.14 25.40
C GLN A 77 13.15 -27.50 24.24
N ALA A 78 12.44 -26.93 23.27
CA ALA A 78 13.05 -26.22 22.15
C ALA A 78 13.85 -25.00 22.60
N ILE A 79 13.29 -24.16 23.48
CA ILE A 79 13.95 -23.00 24.07
C ILE A 79 15.19 -23.44 24.86
N THR A 80 15.06 -24.46 25.71
CA THR A 80 16.20 -24.99 26.48
C THR A 80 17.31 -25.47 25.54
N ALA A 81 16.96 -26.24 24.50
CA ALA A 81 17.92 -26.74 23.52
C ALA A 81 18.59 -25.61 22.72
N LEU A 82 17.87 -24.52 22.40
CA LEU A 82 18.42 -23.33 21.75
C LEU A 82 19.36 -22.55 22.70
N LEU A 83 19.02 -22.42 23.98
CA LEU A 83 19.90 -21.80 24.98
C LEU A 83 21.19 -22.61 25.18
N ASP A 84 21.12 -23.93 25.11
CA ASP A 84 22.29 -24.80 25.14
C ASP A 84 23.18 -24.58 23.89
N VAL A 85 22.59 -24.43 22.70
CA VAL A 85 23.34 -24.08 21.47
C VAL A 85 24.08 -22.76 21.66
N LEU A 86 23.43 -21.75 22.25
CA LEU A 86 24.04 -20.44 22.53
C LEU A 86 25.25 -20.56 23.47
N GLY A 87 25.15 -21.43 24.48
CA GLY A 87 26.23 -21.67 25.44
C GLY A 87 27.50 -22.29 24.82
N VAL A 88 27.37 -22.97 23.68
CA VAL A 88 28.47 -23.65 22.97
C VAL A 88 29.15 -22.76 21.93
N LEU A 89 28.57 -21.60 21.58
CA LEU A 89 29.10 -20.75 20.51
C LEU A 89 30.46 -20.13 20.84
N ASP A 90 31.42 -20.29 19.92
CA ASP A 90 32.72 -19.62 19.96
C ASP A 90 32.64 -18.12 19.64
N ASN A 91 33.70 -17.36 19.95
CA ASN A 91 33.81 -15.93 19.62
C ASN A 91 34.19 -15.63 18.15
N SER A 92 33.99 -16.59 17.22
CA SER A 92 34.28 -16.39 15.79
C SER A 92 33.25 -15.48 15.11
N PRO A 93 33.59 -14.73 14.04
CA PRO A 93 32.65 -13.79 13.41
C PRO A 93 31.40 -14.47 12.83
N GLY A 94 31.52 -15.71 12.33
CA GLY A 94 30.39 -16.49 11.80
C GLY A 94 29.49 -17.04 12.92
N SER A 95 30.08 -17.54 14.00
CA SER A 95 29.30 -17.98 15.18
C SER A 95 28.62 -16.80 15.89
N LEU A 96 29.17 -15.58 15.81
CA LEU A 96 28.52 -14.38 16.32
C LEU A 96 27.27 -13.98 15.53
N SER A 97 27.25 -14.13 14.20
CA SER A 97 26.01 -13.92 13.41
C SER A 97 24.95 -14.96 13.72
N GLN A 98 25.36 -16.23 13.90
CA GLN A 98 24.46 -17.29 14.36
C GLN A 98 23.90 -16.97 15.76
N GLY A 99 24.74 -16.50 16.67
CA GLY A 99 24.34 -16.12 18.02
C GLY A 99 23.34 -14.96 18.05
N VAL A 100 23.52 -13.95 17.19
CA VAL A 100 22.54 -12.85 17.04
C VAL A 100 21.19 -13.39 16.58
N GLN A 101 21.18 -14.21 15.52
CA GLN A 101 19.94 -14.80 15.02
C GLN A 101 19.26 -15.67 16.08
N LEU A 102 20.03 -16.44 16.85
CA LEU A 102 19.51 -17.29 17.90
C LEU A 102 18.86 -16.49 19.03
N LEU A 103 19.45 -15.37 19.45
CA LEU A 103 18.83 -14.47 20.43
C LEU A 103 17.49 -13.93 19.93
N LEU A 104 17.41 -13.54 18.64
CA LEU A 104 16.16 -13.09 18.03
C LEU A 104 15.11 -14.20 18.05
N THR A 105 15.45 -15.40 17.56
CA THR A 105 14.55 -16.56 17.54
C THR A 105 14.06 -16.96 18.93
N VAL A 106 14.93 -16.96 19.96
CA VAL A 106 14.49 -17.26 21.33
C VAL A 106 13.58 -16.16 21.86
N THR A 107 13.90 -14.89 21.62
CA THR A 107 13.04 -13.78 22.03
C THR A 107 11.67 -13.85 21.35
N THR A 108 11.59 -14.08 20.03
CA THR A 108 10.29 -14.18 19.34
C THR A 108 9.42 -15.31 19.90
N LEU A 109 10.01 -16.48 20.17
CA LEU A 109 9.30 -17.59 20.80
C LEU A 109 8.69 -17.22 22.16
N PHE A 110 9.41 -16.43 22.98
CA PHE A 110 8.87 -15.89 24.25
C PHE A 110 7.78 -14.85 24.03
N LEU A 111 7.88 -14.02 22.98
CA LEU A 111 6.90 -12.96 22.70
C LEU A 111 5.56 -13.52 22.21
N GLU A 112 5.60 -14.58 21.42
CA GLU A 112 4.39 -15.20 20.89
C GLU A 112 3.68 -16.10 21.93
N HIS A 113 4.41 -16.52 22.98
CA HIS A 113 3.87 -17.32 24.09
C HIS A 113 3.95 -16.55 25.41
N GLU A 114 3.00 -15.64 25.65
CA GLU A 114 2.98 -14.78 26.83
C GLU A 114 3.04 -15.56 28.16
N GLU A 115 2.47 -16.76 28.23
CA GLU A 115 2.48 -17.64 29.41
C GLU A 115 3.91 -17.99 29.87
N LEU A 116 4.87 -18.06 28.94
CA LEU A 116 6.26 -18.41 29.25
C LEU A 116 7.00 -17.28 29.97
N LEU A 117 6.50 -16.04 29.90
CA LEU A 117 7.14 -14.88 30.54
C LEU A 117 7.05 -14.90 32.07
N ASP A 118 6.22 -15.77 32.66
CA ASP A 118 6.12 -15.99 34.11
C ASP A 118 6.92 -17.20 34.62
N THR A 119 7.56 -17.94 33.72
CA THR A 119 8.28 -19.17 34.06
C THR A 119 9.73 -18.93 34.49
N GLU A 120 10.35 -19.93 35.12
CA GLU A 120 11.79 -19.93 35.44
C GLU A 120 12.68 -19.91 34.18
N LEU A 121 12.15 -20.32 33.01
CA LEU A 121 12.86 -20.24 31.74
C LEU A 121 13.10 -18.80 31.31
N CYS A 122 12.11 -17.92 31.52
CA CYS A 122 12.26 -16.48 31.26
C CYS A 122 13.36 -15.87 32.16
N THR A 123 13.38 -16.21 33.46
CA THR A 123 14.42 -15.70 34.38
C THR A 123 15.82 -16.21 34.00
N THR A 124 15.92 -17.46 33.54
CA THR A 124 17.16 -18.03 33.01
C THR A 124 17.61 -17.27 31.76
N TYR A 125 16.70 -17.02 30.82
CA TYR A 125 17.02 -16.27 29.61
C TYR A 125 17.43 -14.82 29.89
N LEU A 126 16.73 -14.14 30.80
CA LEU A 126 17.12 -12.81 31.29
C LEU A 126 18.52 -12.82 31.88
N SER A 127 18.89 -13.85 32.65
CA SER A 127 20.25 -13.97 33.21
C SER A 127 21.30 -14.10 32.11
N VAL A 128 21.01 -14.85 31.03
CA VAL A 128 21.88 -14.99 29.86
C VAL A 128 22.05 -13.65 29.16
N LEU A 129 20.95 -12.94 28.89
CA LEU A 129 20.99 -11.61 28.27
C LEU A 129 21.77 -10.61 29.13
N MET A 130 21.53 -10.56 30.43
CA MET A 130 22.26 -9.69 31.36
C MET A 130 23.77 -10.01 31.41
N ASN A 131 24.14 -11.30 31.36
CA ASN A 131 25.55 -11.71 31.28
C ASN A 131 26.23 -11.29 29.97
N LEU A 132 25.48 -11.14 28.88
CA LEU A 132 25.99 -10.60 27.62
C LEU A 132 26.13 -9.07 27.69
N VAL A 133 25.10 -8.38 28.18
CA VAL A 133 25.03 -6.93 28.27
C VAL A 133 26.03 -6.33 29.27
N THR A 134 26.40 -7.06 30.33
CA THR A 134 27.42 -6.62 31.32
C THR A 134 28.86 -6.68 30.81
N LYS A 135 29.14 -7.32 29.67
CA LYS A 135 30.49 -7.37 29.05
C LYS A 135 30.80 -6.10 28.25
N VAL A 136 30.72 -4.94 28.90
CA VAL A 136 30.89 -3.60 28.33
C VAL A 136 32.24 -3.48 27.62
N ASN A 137 32.31 -2.70 26.54
CA ASN A 137 33.53 -2.38 25.79
C ASN A 137 34.25 -3.59 25.13
N ASN A 138 33.66 -4.79 25.14
CA ASN A 138 34.19 -5.92 24.37
C ASN A 138 33.83 -5.76 22.89
N ILE A 139 34.86 -5.55 22.05
CA ILE A 139 34.73 -5.28 20.62
C ILE A 139 34.23 -6.52 19.86
N ASN A 140 34.68 -7.71 20.25
CA ASN A 140 34.35 -8.94 19.54
C ASN A 140 32.86 -9.28 19.68
N THR A 141 32.28 -9.05 20.85
CA THR A 141 30.87 -9.36 21.13
C THR A 141 29.91 -8.22 20.85
N ARG A 142 30.36 -7.11 20.22
CA ARG A 142 29.55 -5.89 20.04
C ARG A 142 28.16 -6.14 19.45
N ARG A 143 28.07 -6.98 18.39
CA ARG A 143 26.80 -7.29 17.70
C ARG A 143 25.87 -8.11 18.58
N LEU A 144 26.43 -9.06 19.31
CA LEU A 144 25.68 -9.91 20.23
C LEU A 144 25.14 -9.11 21.42
N ARG A 145 25.92 -8.14 21.92
CA ARG A 145 25.49 -7.21 22.97
C ARG A 145 24.39 -6.27 22.48
N ALA A 146 24.54 -5.69 21.28
CA ALA A 146 23.50 -4.88 20.66
C ALA A 146 22.19 -5.65 20.52
N ALA A 147 22.25 -6.87 19.98
CA ALA A 147 21.10 -7.76 19.86
C ALA A 147 20.49 -8.08 21.24
N ALA A 148 21.32 -8.41 22.24
CA ALA A 148 20.83 -8.66 23.60
C ALA A 148 20.11 -7.44 24.21
N CYS A 149 20.61 -6.21 24.00
CA CYS A 149 19.93 -4.99 24.43
C CYS A 149 18.57 -4.82 23.72
N GLN A 150 18.49 -5.10 22.42
CA GLN A 150 17.24 -5.04 21.65
C GLN A 150 16.24 -6.12 22.11
N CYS A 151 16.70 -7.34 22.34
CA CYS A 151 15.89 -8.44 22.91
C CYS A 151 15.33 -8.06 24.29
N LEU A 152 16.15 -7.49 25.17
CA LEU A 152 15.71 -7.00 26.48
C LEU A 152 14.67 -5.87 26.34
N ALA A 153 14.89 -4.93 25.42
CA ALA A 153 13.96 -3.82 25.19
C ALA A 153 12.60 -4.31 24.64
N GLN A 154 12.62 -5.34 23.78
CA GLN A 154 11.40 -6.00 23.30
C GLN A 154 10.66 -6.71 24.44
N LEU A 155 11.35 -7.52 25.26
CA LEU A 155 10.73 -8.19 26.40
C LEU A 155 10.09 -7.18 27.37
N GLU A 156 10.78 -6.06 27.64
CA GLU A 156 10.23 -4.97 28.46
C GLU A 156 9.02 -4.29 27.81
N SER A 157 9.00 -4.13 26.49
CA SER A 157 7.85 -3.56 25.76
C SER A 157 6.62 -4.46 25.79
N TRP A 158 6.81 -5.78 25.77
CA TRP A 158 5.71 -6.75 25.82
C TRP A 158 5.21 -7.02 27.24
N LYS A 159 6.13 -7.06 28.21
CA LYS A 159 5.80 -7.16 29.64
C LYS A 159 6.44 -5.99 30.41
N PRO A 160 5.74 -4.84 30.50
CA PRO A 160 6.19 -3.68 31.25
C PRO A 160 6.60 -4.05 32.69
N GLY A 161 7.76 -3.58 33.14
CA GLY A 161 8.25 -3.78 34.50
C GLY A 161 9.10 -5.03 34.72
N LEU A 162 9.38 -5.84 33.70
CA LEU A 162 10.23 -7.02 33.84
C LEU A 162 11.66 -6.65 34.31
N LEU A 163 12.19 -5.53 33.82
CA LEU A 163 13.57 -5.11 34.02
C LEU A 163 13.74 -3.97 35.04
N TRP A 164 12.70 -3.61 35.79
CA TRP A 164 12.73 -2.46 36.71
C TRP A 164 13.90 -2.52 37.70
N ARG A 165 14.23 -3.73 38.19
CA ARG A 165 15.31 -3.98 39.16
C ARG A 165 16.70 -3.69 38.61
N TYR A 166 16.88 -3.79 37.29
CA TYR A 166 18.16 -3.60 36.61
C TYR A 166 18.37 -2.17 36.11
N ARG A 167 17.43 -1.25 36.37
CA ARG A 167 17.49 0.15 35.93
C ARG A 167 18.80 0.85 36.32
N GLU A 168 19.23 0.75 37.58
CA GLU A 168 20.48 1.36 38.04
C GLU A 168 21.70 0.76 37.34
N THR A 169 21.67 -0.56 37.09
CA THR A 169 22.70 -1.25 36.32
C THR A 169 22.76 -0.70 34.90
N PHE A 170 21.63 -0.52 34.21
CA PHE A 170 21.62 0.06 32.86
C PHE A 170 22.13 1.50 32.83
N VAL A 171 21.83 2.31 33.84
CA VAL A 171 22.40 3.68 33.97
C VAL A 171 23.94 3.63 34.08
N GLN A 172 24.50 2.66 34.82
CA GLN A 172 25.95 2.47 34.89
C GLN A 172 26.52 2.00 33.55
N LEU A 173 25.87 1.03 32.90
CA LEU A 173 26.30 0.49 31.62
C LEU A 173 26.33 1.56 30.52
N VAL A 174 25.33 2.44 30.44
CA VAL A 174 25.31 3.58 29.50
C VAL A 174 26.50 4.53 29.74
N LYS A 175 26.92 4.73 31.00
CA LYS A 175 28.08 5.60 31.33
C LYS A 175 29.41 4.95 30.99
N GLU A 176 29.51 3.63 31.11
CA GLU A 176 30.75 2.88 30.89
C GLU A 176 30.98 2.52 29.42
N GLU A 177 29.91 2.41 28.63
CA GLU A 177 29.98 2.00 27.24
C GLU A 177 30.55 3.10 26.33
N ARG A 178 31.59 2.75 25.59
CA ARG A 178 32.28 3.65 24.65
C ARG A 178 32.22 3.20 23.20
N THR A 179 31.60 2.06 22.92
CA THR A 179 31.43 1.53 21.55
C THR A 179 30.14 2.02 20.90
N ASP A 180 29.95 1.67 19.62
CA ASP A 180 28.76 1.96 18.82
C ASP A 180 27.46 1.39 19.41
N VAL A 181 27.55 0.41 20.30
CA VAL A 181 26.41 -0.21 20.99
C VAL A 181 25.75 0.75 22.00
N CYS A 182 26.37 1.89 22.32
CA CYS A 182 25.80 2.87 23.25
C CYS A 182 24.36 3.30 22.87
N GLN A 183 24.05 3.30 21.56
CA GLN A 183 22.69 3.55 21.06
C GLN A 183 21.68 2.53 21.59
N ASP A 184 22.00 1.23 21.53
CA ASP A 184 21.10 0.17 21.97
C ASP A 184 20.94 0.17 23.50
N TYR A 185 22.01 0.48 24.26
CA TYR A 185 21.91 0.66 25.71
C TYR A 185 21.03 1.87 26.08
N MET A 186 21.16 2.99 25.37
CA MET A 186 20.32 4.16 25.59
C MET A 186 18.85 3.86 25.25
N GLN A 187 18.57 3.15 24.15
CA GLN A 187 17.22 2.73 23.80
C GLN A 187 16.61 1.81 24.86
N LEU A 188 17.37 0.83 25.35
CA LEU A 188 16.94 -0.05 26.45
C LEU A 188 16.65 0.74 27.72
N LEU A 189 17.54 1.65 28.12
CA LEU A 189 17.35 2.47 29.31
C LEU A 189 16.10 3.35 29.22
N VAL A 190 15.82 3.91 28.03
CA VAL A 190 14.60 4.70 27.78
C VAL A 190 13.36 3.83 27.85
N ALA A 191 13.37 2.64 27.22
CA ALA A 191 12.24 1.72 27.26
C ALA A 191 11.88 1.31 28.70
N VAL A 192 12.89 0.91 29.49
CA VAL A 192 12.72 0.58 30.90
C VAL A 192 12.18 1.79 31.68
N ALA A 193 12.72 2.99 31.46
CA ALA A 193 12.26 4.18 32.15
C ALA A 193 10.80 4.55 31.85
N ILE A 194 10.35 4.39 30.59
CA ILE A 194 8.96 4.64 30.19
C ILE A 194 8.02 3.66 30.89
N ASN A 195 8.35 2.38 30.86
CA ASN A 195 7.48 1.35 31.38
C ASN A 195 7.43 1.37 32.91
N THR A 196 8.54 1.70 33.59
CA THR A 196 8.51 1.96 35.04
C THR A 196 7.63 3.16 35.39
N ASP A 197 7.69 4.26 34.62
CA ASP A 197 6.86 5.46 34.89
C ASP A 197 5.36 5.18 34.66
N GLN A 198 5.02 4.34 33.68
CA GLN A 198 3.63 3.93 33.44
C GLN A 198 3.09 3.03 34.56
N LEU A 199 3.86 2.04 35.01
CA LEU A 199 3.47 1.17 36.12
C LEU A 199 3.30 1.95 37.43
N GLU A 200 4.23 2.87 37.73
CA GLU A 200 4.12 3.74 38.91
C GLU A 200 2.83 4.59 38.87
N LYS A 201 2.43 5.10 37.70
CA LYS A 201 1.18 5.83 37.52
C LYS A 201 -0.05 4.94 37.72
N GLU A 202 -0.06 3.76 37.14
CA GLU A 202 -1.17 2.80 37.30
C GLU A 202 -1.32 2.36 38.76
N GLU A 203 -0.22 2.07 39.46
CA GLU A 203 -0.25 1.72 40.88
C GLU A 203 -0.77 2.88 41.73
N GLN A 204 -0.35 4.11 41.43
CA GLN A 204 -0.81 5.29 42.15
C GLN A 204 -2.31 5.57 41.90
N GLU A 205 -2.81 5.36 40.68
CA GLU A 205 -4.24 5.46 40.36
C GLU A 205 -5.07 4.36 41.04
N ARG A 206 -4.57 3.11 41.09
CA ARG A 206 -5.20 2.01 41.83
C ARG A 206 -5.25 2.29 43.34
N LEU A 207 -4.17 2.78 43.93
CA LEU A 207 -4.10 3.16 45.35
C LEU A 207 -5.04 4.33 45.70
N ILE A 208 -5.23 5.30 44.78
CA ILE A 208 -6.19 6.40 44.95
C ILE A 208 -7.64 5.89 44.87
N SER A 209 -7.90 4.84 44.08
CA SER A 209 -9.23 4.23 43.97
C SER A 209 -9.60 3.34 45.17
N GLU A 210 -8.62 2.66 45.78
CA GLU A 210 -8.84 1.76 46.92
C GLU A 210 -8.72 2.46 48.28
N SER A 211 -7.91 3.52 48.39
CA SER A 211 -7.76 4.27 49.63
C SER A 211 -8.40 5.65 49.52
N GLY A 212 -9.63 5.76 50.02
CA GLY A 212 -10.28 7.04 50.24
C GLY A 212 -9.39 7.96 51.08
N LYS A 213 -8.72 8.90 50.40
CA LYS A 213 -7.89 10.01 50.93
C LYS A 213 -7.06 9.66 52.17
N LYS A 214 -5.76 9.41 52.00
CA LYS A 214 -4.77 9.84 53.00
C LYS A 214 -3.36 10.04 52.43
N LYS A 215 -2.93 11.31 52.52
CA LYS A 215 -1.59 11.88 52.35
C LYS A 215 -0.43 10.89 52.58
N VAL A 216 0.20 10.44 51.50
CA VAL A 216 1.59 9.97 51.44
C VAL A 216 2.26 10.55 50.17
N ASP A 217 2.07 11.85 49.89
CA ASP A 217 2.33 12.43 48.56
C ASP A 217 3.56 13.37 48.44
N SER A 218 4.52 13.42 49.36
CA SER A 218 5.61 14.42 49.25
C SER A 218 7.05 13.93 49.27
N TYR A 219 7.34 12.74 49.81
CA TYR A 219 8.73 12.27 49.94
C TYR A 219 9.14 11.20 48.93
N VAL A 220 8.19 10.42 48.41
CA VAL A 220 8.43 9.30 47.47
C VAL A 220 8.48 9.84 46.03
N SER A 221 7.45 10.60 45.62
CA SER A 221 7.37 11.34 44.35
C SER A 221 8.58 12.26 44.06
N ALA A 222 9.18 12.88 45.09
CA ALA A 222 10.33 13.78 44.93
C ALA A 222 11.68 13.07 44.73
N LYS A 223 11.78 11.78 45.04
CA LYS A 223 12.99 10.97 44.79
C LYS A 223 12.91 10.34 43.38
N GLU A 224 11.73 9.82 43.04
CA GLU A 224 11.40 9.22 41.74
C GLU A 224 11.37 10.26 40.59
N GLY A 225 10.90 11.48 40.90
CA GLY A 225 10.98 12.64 40.01
C GLY A 225 12.41 12.99 39.59
N ARG A 226 13.34 12.95 40.57
CA ARG A 226 14.76 13.26 40.36
C ARG A 226 15.49 12.17 39.58
N ASP A 227 15.11 10.91 39.77
CA ASP A 227 15.81 9.81 39.12
C ASP A 227 15.54 9.77 37.61
N VAL A 228 14.31 10.00 37.15
CA VAL A 228 14.02 10.07 35.70
C VAL A 228 14.59 11.34 35.08
N LEU A 229 14.56 12.49 35.78
CA LEU A 229 15.23 13.70 35.32
C LEU A 229 16.74 13.46 35.10
N SER A 230 17.37 12.70 36.01
CA SER A 230 18.78 12.32 35.89
C SER A 230 19.02 11.40 34.68
N THR A 231 18.10 10.47 34.40
CA THR A 231 18.15 9.59 33.24
C THR A 231 17.98 10.37 31.94
N VAL A 232 16.99 11.26 31.86
CA VAL A 232 16.75 12.13 30.70
C VAL A 232 17.97 13.04 30.47
N SER A 233 18.52 13.67 31.51
CA SER A 233 19.73 14.50 31.39
C SER A 233 20.91 13.69 30.86
N LEU A 234 21.16 12.50 31.40
CA LEU A 234 22.24 11.62 30.94
C LEU A 234 22.11 11.25 29.46
N ILE A 235 20.90 10.99 28.99
CA ILE A 235 20.67 10.63 27.59
C ILE A 235 20.83 11.88 26.70
N MET A 236 20.25 13.02 27.11
CA MET A 236 20.38 14.29 26.40
C MET A 236 21.84 14.70 26.20
N ASP A 237 22.69 14.46 27.20
CA ASP A 237 24.13 14.71 27.14
C ASP A 237 24.85 13.82 26.12
N ASN A 238 24.31 12.64 25.79
CA ASN A 238 24.94 11.66 24.89
C ASN A 238 24.26 11.51 23.52
N LEU A 239 23.20 12.29 23.22
CA LEU A 239 22.45 12.17 21.97
C LEU A 239 23.29 12.38 20.70
N PHE A 240 24.37 13.16 20.78
CA PHE A 240 25.26 13.42 19.64
C PHE A 240 26.05 12.18 19.18
N LEU A 241 26.11 11.12 20.00
CA LEU A 241 26.77 9.85 19.66
C LEU A 241 25.88 8.94 18.80
N LEU A 242 24.58 9.26 18.68
CA LEU A 242 23.60 8.41 18.02
C LEU A 242 23.63 8.54 16.50
N THR A 243 23.28 7.44 15.82
CA THR A 243 22.94 7.51 14.40
C THR A 243 21.65 8.31 14.20
N PRO A 244 21.39 8.90 13.02
CA PRO A 244 20.15 9.67 12.81
C PRO A 244 18.86 8.88 13.04
N SER A 245 18.83 7.59 12.68
CA SER A 245 17.69 6.72 12.95
C SER A 245 17.54 6.43 14.46
N GLY A 246 18.65 6.17 15.15
CA GLY A 246 18.67 6.00 16.60
C GLY A 246 18.21 7.26 17.34
N LEU A 247 18.65 8.41 16.85
CA LEU A 247 18.30 9.72 17.41
C LEU A 247 16.80 9.97 17.32
N VAL A 248 16.15 9.69 16.18
CA VAL A 248 14.68 9.79 16.04
C VAL A 248 14.00 8.89 17.06
N HIS A 249 14.40 7.61 17.14
CA HIS A 249 13.76 6.65 18.04
C HIS A 249 13.88 7.07 19.50
N VAL A 250 15.10 7.39 19.96
CA VAL A 250 15.35 7.84 21.33
C VAL A 250 14.62 9.15 21.62
N ALA A 251 14.66 10.13 20.71
CA ALA A 251 13.98 11.41 20.90
C ALA A 251 12.46 11.22 21.00
N CYS A 252 11.84 10.44 20.09
CA CYS A 252 10.41 10.13 20.14
C CYS A 252 10.00 9.44 21.45
N SER A 253 10.79 8.47 21.92
CA SER A 253 10.56 7.82 23.21
C SER A 253 10.73 8.79 24.40
N LEU A 254 11.72 9.69 24.37
CA LEU A 254 11.90 10.72 25.40
C LEU A 254 10.72 11.70 25.46
N VAL A 255 10.03 11.98 24.35
CA VAL A 255 8.81 12.82 24.35
C VAL A 255 7.75 12.23 25.28
N GLN A 256 7.59 10.90 25.31
CA GLN A 256 6.61 10.23 26.17
C GLN A 256 6.91 10.46 27.65
N LEU A 257 8.18 10.36 28.06
CA LEU A 257 8.63 10.64 29.43
C LEU A 257 8.38 12.11 29.82
N VAL A 258 8.70 13.04 28.93
CA VAL A 258 8.58 14.48 29.20
C VAL A 258 7.12 14.93 29.26
N LYS A 259 6.25 14.41 28.39
CA LYS A 259 4.80 14.69 28.44
C LYS A 259 4.15 14.16 29.71
N GLY A 260 4.66 13.04 30.23
CA GLY A 260 4.13 12.38 31.40
C GLY A 260 4.34 13.13 32.72
N ARG A 261 5.15 14.20 32.77
CA ARG A 261 5.56 14.86 34.01
C ARG A 261 5.52 16.38 33.90
N LYS A 262 5.14 17.06 34.99
CA LYS A 262 5.08 18.54 35.07
C LYS A 262 6.42 19.20 35.41
N ASP A 263 7.39 18.42 35.88
CA ASP A 263 8.67 18.93 36.41
C ASP A 263 9.75 19.10 35.33
N THR A 264 9.59 18.47 34.15
CA THR A 264 10.52 18.56 33.02
C THR A 264 10.00 19.56 31.98
N LEU A 265 10.73 20.66 31.78
CA LEU A 265 10.41 21.64 30.73
C LEU A 265 10.89 21.14 29.37
N PRO A 266 10.06 21.17 28.30
CA PRO A 266 10.44 20.77 26.95
C PRO A 266 11.62 21.54 26.33
N ASN A 267 12.00 22.68 26.94
CA ASN A 267 13.19 23.46 26.61
C ASN A 267 14.50 22.66 26.62
N MET A 268 14.54 21.50 27.29
CA MET A 268 15.70 20.60 27.25
C MET A 268 16.05 20.14 25.82
N PHE A 269 15.07 20.06 24.90
CA PHE A 269 15.30 19.68 23.51
C PHE A 269 15.84 20.83 22.64
N LYS A 270 15.81 22.08 23.11
CA LYS A 270 16.23 23.24 22.31
C LYS A 270 17.68 23.16 21.83
N PRO A 271 18.69 22.83 22.67
CA PRO A 271 20.07 22.68 22.22
C PRO A 271 20.21 21.61 21.14
N LEU A 272 19.51 20.48 21.28
CA LEU A 272 19.50 19.40 20.29
C LEU A 272 18.93 19.89 18.95
N MET A 273 17.77 20.54 18.97
CA MET A 273 17.14 21.06 17.76
C MET A 273 18.01 22.11 17.05
N LEU A 274 18.67 23.00 17.81
CA LEU A 274 19.59 23.99 17.24
C LEU A 274 20.84 23.37 16.64
N GLN A 275 21.39 22.31 17.25
CA GLN A 275 22.51 21.54 16.69
C GLN A 275 22.10 20.74 15.44
N CYS A 276 20.86 20.26 15.39
CA CYS A 276 20.32 19.46 14.30
C CYS A 276 19.77 20.32 13.13
N LEU A 277 19.53 21.62 13.37
CA LEU A 277 19.06 22.57 12.37
C LEU A 277 19.92 22.60 11.09
N PRO A 278 21.27 22.46 11.11
CA PRO A 278 22.11 22.31 9.92
C PRO A 278 22.01 20.97 9.17
N SER A 279 21.29 19.97 9.67
CA SER A 279 21.24 18.65 9.03
C SER A 279 20.45 18.66 7.71
N HIS A 280 20.86 17.81 6.77
CA HIS A 280 20.13 17.52 5.52
C HIS A 280 19.51 16.13 5.51
N ASP A 281 19.66 15.38 6.60
CA ASP A 281 19.13 14.02 6.70
C ASP A 281 17.60 14.05 7.00
N PRO A 282 16.76 13.38 6.20
CA PRO A 282 15.30 13.41 6.36
C PRO A 282 14.83 12.91 7.73
N CYS A 283 15.52 11.94 8.34
CA CYS A 283 15.17 11.42 9.66
C CYS A 283 15.29 12.50 10.74
N VAL A 284 16.39 13.26 10.73
CA VAL A 284 16.60 14.37 11.67
C VAL A 284 15.56 15.48 11.47
N ILE A 285 15.23 15.81 10.21
CA ILE A 285 14.22 16.81 9.89
C ILE A 285 12.83 16.37 10.37
N PHE A 286 12.47 15.10 10.17
CA PHE A 286 11.25 14.51 10.68
C PHE A 286 11.16 14.64 12.21
N MET A 287 12.23 14.27 12.93
CA MET A 287 12.27 14.43 14.39
C MET A 287 12.08 15.89 14.81
N MET A 288 12.72 16.85 14.13
CA MET A 288 12.55 18.27 14.47
C MET A 288 11.10 18.74 14.28
N LEU A 289 10.45 18.34 13.19
CA LEU A 289 9.02 18.64 12.95
C LEU A 289 8.12 17.95 13.99
N PHE A 290 8.43 16.70 14.34
CA PHE A 290 7.71 15.94 15.36
C PHE A 290 7.81 16.58 16.75
N LEU A 291 9.03 16.91 17.20
CA LEU A 291 9.25 17.57 18.49
C LEU A 291 8.51 18.91 18.58
N GLN A 292 8.56 19.70 17.50
CA GLN A 292 7.87 20.98 17.44
C GLN A 292 6.34 20.82 17.41
N LYS A 293 5.83 19.77 16.76
CA LYS A 293 4.40 19.40 16.76
C LYS A 293 3.92 19.03 18.16
N GLU A 294 4.68 18.21 18.88
CA GLU A 294 4.28 17.69 20.18
C GLU A 294 4.32 18.72 21.32
N PHE A 295 5.25 19.68 21.27
CA PHE A 295 5.44 20.71 22.30
C PHE A 295 5.16 22.12 21.78
N GLN A 296 4.04 22.27 21.07
CA GLN A 296 3.60 23.46 20.34
C GLN A 296 4.13 24.81 20.90
N ARG A 297 5.13 25.38 20.22
CA ARG A 297 5.76 26.71 20.48
C ARG A 297 6.59 26.84 21.77
N GLU A 298 6.82 25.76 22.50
CA GLU A 298 7.64 25.82 23.73
C GLU A 298 9.14 25.75 23.42
N ILE A 299 9.55 25.03 22.36
CA ILE A 299 10.97 24.74 22.10
C ILE A 299 11.63 25.76 21.18
N LEU A 300 11.10 25.96 19.97
CA LEU A 300 11.64 26.92 18.98
C LEU A 300 10.88 28.25 18.96
N THR A 301 11.64 29.33 18.77
CA THR A 301 11.09 30.66 18.49
C THR A 301 10.52 30.74 17.06
N ARG A 302 9.64 31.72 16.79
CA ARG A 302 9.01 31.90 15.46
C ARG A 302 10.03 32.05 14.32
N SER A 303 11.18 32.67 14.58
CA SER A 303 12.25 32.81 13.59
C SER A 303 12.95 31.49 13.29
N GLU A 304 13.19 30.67 14.33
CA GLU A 304 13.83 29.35 14.19
C GLU A 304 12.89 28.37 13.48
N GLU A 305 11.60 28.44 13.77
CA GLU A 305 10.55 27.66 13.07
C GLU A 305 10.47 28.02 11.58
N GLN A 306 10.53 29.30 11.21
CA GLN A 306 10.58 29.71 9.80
C GLN A 306 11.85 29.22 9.09
N LEU A 307 13.00 29.19 9.78
CA LEU A 307 14.24 28.64 9.23
C LEU A 307 14.15 27.12 9.02
N LEU A 308 13.55 26.40 9.97
CA LEU A 308 13.29 24.96 9.84
C LEU A 308 12.41 24.68 8.62
N LEU A 309 11.29 25.40 8.47
CA LEU A 309 10.38 25.21 7.34
C LEU A 309 11.05 25.53 5.99
N ARG A 310 11.83 26.62 5.89
CA ARG A 310 12.61 26.93 4.68
C ARG A 310 13.57 25.79 4.33
N ARG A 311 14.26 25.23 5.33
CA ARG A 311 15.19 24.14 5.11
C ARG A 311 14.52 22.85 4.65
N VAL A 312 13.36 22.51 5.22
CA VAL A 312 12.56 21.35 4.79
C VAL A 312 12.27 21.46 3.29
N VAL A 313 11.87 22.66 2.84
CA VAL A 313 11.61 22.94 1.43
C VAL A 313 12.89 22.85 0.60
N ASP A 314 14.01 23.41 1.05
CA ASP A 314 15.30 23.32 0.35
C ASP A 314 15.77 21.86 0.16
N VAL A 315 15.61 21.01 1.18
CA VAL A 315 15.97 19.59 1.13
C VAL A 315 15.00 18.81 0.23
N ALA A 316 13.71 19.13 0.29
CA ALA A 316 12.70 18.56 -0.59
C ALA A 316 12.90 18.98 -2.06
N ASN A 317 13.60 20.09 -2.33
CA ASN A 317 13.94 20.56 -3.68
C ASN A 317 15.29 20.04 -4.19
N HIS A 318 16.16 19.58 -3.30
CA HIS A 318 17.51 19.21 -3.68
C HIS A 318 17.53 18.00 -4.63
N PRO A 319 18.08 18.10 -5.85
CA PRO A 319 17.99 17.02 -6.85
C PRO A 319 18.64 15.69 -6.43
N ARG A 320 19.57 15.69 -5.47
CA ARG A 320 20.23 14.47 -4.98
C ARG A 320 19.42 13.71 -3.93
N THR A 321 18.35 14.28 -3.38
CA THR A 321 17.51 13.55 -2.42
C THR A 321 16.63 12.57 -3.19
N LYS A 322 16.54 11.33 -2.69
CA LYS A 322 15.75 10.29 -3.35
C LYS A 322 14.25 10.63 -3.27
N SER A 323 13.48 10.25 -4.29
CA SER A 323 12.06 10.61 -4.42
C SER A 323 11.23 10.25 -3.18
N TYR A 324 11.44 9.08 -2.58
CA TYR A 324 10.72 8.66 -1.37
C TYR A 324 10.98 9.59 -0.17
N ALA A 325 12.21 10.06 0.01
CA ALA A 325 12.57 10.95 1.10
C ALA A 325 11.94 12.34 0.90
N ARG A 326 11.86 12.79 -0.36
CA ARG A 326 11.19 14.04 -0.73
C ARG A 326 9.69 13.97 -0.44
N LEU A 327 9.04 12.87 -0.81
CA LEU A 327 7.62 12.64 -0.53
C LEU A 327 7.34 12.58 0.97
N LEU A 328 8.15 11.84 1.73
CA LEU A 328 8.04 11.77 3.20
C LEU A 328 8.11 13.18 3.81
N LEU A 329 9.11 13.97 3.44
CA LEU A 329 9.27 15.33 3.97
C LEU A 329 8.09 16.25 3.64
N LEU A 330 7.53 16.14 2.42
CA LEU A 330 6.35 16.92 2.03
C LEU A 330 5.09 16.48 2.79
N GLU A 331 4.94 15.18 3.09
CA GLU A 331 3.85 14.67 3.90
C GLU A 331 3.95 15.13 5.36
N CYS A 332 5.14 15.03 5.93
CA CYS A 332 5.40 15.50 7.28
C CYS A 332 5.19 17.01 7.40
N LEU A 333 5.57 17.78 6.37
CA LEU A 333 5.30 19.21 6.30
C LEU A 333 3.79 19.51 6.25
N LEU A 334 3.02 18.76 5.45
CA LEU A 334 1.55 18.91 5.39
C LEU A 334 0.92 18.67 6.77
N SER A 335 1.20 17.50 7.38
CA SER A 335 0.65 17.14 8.69
C SER A 335 1.03 18.17 9.75
N TYR A 336 2.29 18.63 9.74
CA TYR A 336 2.73 19.68 10.64
C TYR A 336 1.92 20.98 10.48
N LEU A 337 1.72 21.45 9.24
CA LEU A 337 1.05 22.71 8.97
C LEU A 337 -0.46 22.66 9.23
N GLN A 338 -1.11 21.53 8.92
CA GLN A 338 -2.53 21.32 9.19
C GLN A 338 -2.83 21.33 10.68
N GLU A 339 -2.03 20.62 11.48
CA GLU A 339 -2.26 20.49 12.91
C GLU A 339 -1.85 21.73 13.72
N THR A 340 -0.83 22.46 13.27
CA THR A 340 -0.39 23.71 13.93
C THR A 340 -1.17 24.95 13.49
N GLY A 341 -2.03 24.83 12.47
CA GLY A 341 -2.80 25.94 11.90
C GLY A 341 -1.93 27.03 11.23
N LEU A 342 -0.68 26.72 10.89
CA LEU A 342 0.30 27.65 10.30
C LEU A 342 0.25 27.71 8.77
N MET A 343 -0.89 27.38 8.18
CA MET A 343 -1.12 27.37 6.73
C MET A 343 -0.79 28.70 6.04
N SER A 344 -0.83 29.83 6.78
CA SER A 344 -0.38 31.13 6.29
C SER A 344 1.12 31.20 5.95
N SER A 345 1.96 30.38 6.58
CA SER A 345 3.41 30.30 6.31
C SER A 345 3.73 29.71 4.94
N LEU A 346 2.79 28.97 4.34
CA LEU A 346 2.92 28.46 2.96
C LEU A 346 3.03 29.60 1.95
N THR A 347 2.38 30.75 2.20
CA THR A 347 2.50 31.93 1.32
C THR A 347 3.94 32.43 1.21
N GLN A 348 4.71 32.35 2.30
CA GLN A 348 6.12 32.75 2.33
C GLN A 348 7.04 31.71 1.68
N LEU A 349 6.61 30.45 1.64
CA LEU A 349 7.34 29.32 1.07
C LEU A 349 6.93 28.99 -0.36
N LYS A 350 5.88 29.66 -0.90
CA LYS A 350 5.31 29.42 -2.22
C LYS A 350 6.36 29.37 -3.32
N ASN A 351 7.20 30.40 -3.40
CA ASN A 351 8.25 30.52 -4.42
C ASN A 351 9.28 29.38 -4.35
N ALA A 352 9.52 28.83 -3.17
CA ALA A 352 10.43 27.70 -2.98
C ALA A 352 9.73 26.36 -3.24
N LEU A 353 8.43 26.24 -2.97
CA LEU A 353 7.64 25.02 -3.20
C LEU A 353 7.20 24.82 -4.65
N CYS A 354 7.45 25.78 -5.54
CA CYS A 354 7.15 25.64 -6.97
C CYS A 354 7.85 24.38 -7.55
N PRO A 355 7.14 23.58 -8.36
CA PRO A 355 7.72 22.40 -8.97
C PRO A 355 8.87 22.72 -9.93
N VAL A 356 9.89 21.86 -9.96
CA VAL A 356 11.06 22.00 -10.85
C VAL A 356 11.05 20.89 -11.90
N VAL A 357 11.65 21.12 -13.07
CA VAL A 357 11.72 20.15 -14.20
C VAL A 357 12.27 18.77 -13.79
N PHE A 358 13.11 18.70 -12.76
CA PHE A 358 13.70 17.45 -12.26
C PHE A 358 12.81 16.70 -11.26
N ASP A 359 11.60 17.17 -11.01
CA ASP A 359 10.69 16.53 -10.06
C ASP A 359 9.97 15.34 -10.72
N PRO A 360 9.98 14.16 -10.09
CA PRO A 360 9.13 13.06 -10.54
C PRO A 360 7.66 13.46 -10.37
N LEU A 361 6.78 12.83 -11.14
CA LEU A 361 5.35 13.14 -11.16
C LEU A 361 4.73 13.18 -9.76
N GLU A 362 5.05 12.21 -8.90
CA GLU A 362 4.51 12.09 -7.54
C GLU A 362 4.90 13.27 -6.63
N VAL A 363 6.16 13.73 -6.73
CA VAL A 363 6.64 14.88 -5.96
C VAL A 363 6.01 16.16 -6.51
N HIS A 364 5.90 16.27 -7.83
CA HIS A 364 5.23 17.41 -8.47
C HIS A 364 3.77 17.51 -8.04
N THR A 365 3.03 16.41 -8.04
CA THR A 365 1.63 16.40 -7.58
C THR A 365 1.52 16.80 -6.12
N ARG A 366 2.43 16.31 -5.26
CA ARG A 366 2.38 16.64 -3.84
C ARG A 366 2.70 18.11 -3.57
N LYS A 367 3.71 18.66 -4.23
CA LYS A 367 4.03 20.11 -4.16
C LYS A 367 2.85 20.97 -4.56
N VAL A 368 2.23 20.68 -5.70
CA VAL A 368 1.08 21.45 -6.16
C VAL A 368 -0.14 21.25 -5.25
N SER A 369 -0.32 20.05 -4.67
CA SER A 369 -1.34 19.83 -3.64
C SER A 369 -1.11 20.69 -2.40
N LEU A 370 0.15 20.87 -1.97
CA LEU A 370 0.49 21.76 -0.83
C LEU A 370 0.16 23.21 -1.14
N LEU A 371 0.49 23.66 -2.35
CA LEU A 371 0.15 25.01 -2.81
C LEU A 371 -1.37 25.24 -2.83
N ALA A 372 -2.16 24.22 -3.14
CA ALA A 372 -3.62 24.29 -3.12
C ALA A 372 -4.17 24.67 -1.73
N TYR A 373 -3.53 24.22 -0.65
CA TYR A 373 -3.98 24.51 0.71
C TYR A 373 -3.50 25.87 1.26
N SER A 374 -2.67 26.60 0.51
CA SER A 374 -2.25 27.95 0.93
C SER A 374 -3.45 28.91 0.82
N PRO A 375 -3.82 29.65 1.90
CA PRO A 375 -4.82 30.71 1.83
C PRO A 375 -4.26 31.84 0.95
N ASP A 376 -4.92 32.10 -0.18
CA ASP A 376 -4.41 33.01 -1.21
C ASP A 376 -4.44 34.48 -0.74
N SER A 377 -3.30 35.16 -0.82
CA SER A 377 -3.19 36.62 -0.71
C SER A 377 -2.48 37.25 -1.92
N GLY A 378 -2.25 36.48 -3.00
CA GLY A 378 -1.53 36.91 -4.20
C GLY A 378 -2.36 36.87 -5.51
N PRO A 379 -1.90 37.54 -6.58
CA PRO A 379 -2.67 37.66 -7.82
C PRO A 379 -2.73 36.35 -8.61
N ARG A 380 -3.94 36.07 -9.09
CA ARG A 380 -4.47 34.89 -9.81
C ARG A 380 -3.71 34.41 -11.08
N GLU A 381 -2.55 34.96 -11.40
CA GLU A 381 -1.70 34.53 -12.53
C GLU A 381 -0.82 33.31 -12.18
N ASP A 382 -0.50 33.13 -10.89
CA ASP A 382 0.40 32.07 -10.40
C ASP A 382 -0.16 30.65 -10.60
N LEU A 383 -1.46 30.45 -10.44
CA LEU A 383 -2.12 29.14 -10.60
C LEU A 383 -1.88 28.54 -12.00
N SER A 384 -1.80 29.40 -13.01
CA SER A 384 -1.55 28.97 -14.38
C SER A 384 -0.12 28.50 -14.60
N GLN A 385 0.84 29.01 -13.82
CA GLN A 385 2.24 28.61 -13.84
C GLN A 385 2.43 27.31 -13.06
N ASP A 386 1.82 27.19 -11.88
CA ASP A 386 1.90 26.01 -11.01
C ASP A 386 1.34 24.75 -11.69
N LEU A 387 0.27 24.90 -12.47
CA LEU A 387 -0.38 23.81 -13.20
C LEU A 387 0.16 23.63 -14.63
N HIS A 388 1.03 24.53 -15.12
CA HIS A 388 1.45 24.53 -16.53
C HIS A 388 2.09 23.20 -16.93
N TYR A 389 3.03 22.71 -16.11
CA TYR A 389 3.76 21.48 -16.40
C TYR A 389 2.84 20.25 -16.45
N LEU A 390 2.02 20.02 -15.41
CA LEU A 390 1.07 18.89 -15.41
C LEU A 390 0.06 18.99 -16.55
N THR A 391 -0.42 20.20 -16.85
CA THR A 391 -1.34 20.42 -17.98
C THR A 391 -0.67 20.11 -19.31
N GLN A 392 0.58 20.54 -19.51
CA GLN A 392 1.32 20.29 -20.73
C GLN A 392 1.65 18.81 -20.90
N VAL A 393 2.09 18.12 -19.84
CA VAL A 393 2.38 16.68 -19.87
C VAL A 393 1.09 15.89 -20.12
N ALA A 394 -0.03 16.24 -19.47
CA ALA A 394 -1.31 15.59 -19.70
C ALA A 394 -1.80 15.77 -21.16
N VAL A 395 -1.69 16.98 -21.71
CA VAL A 395 -2.11 17.29 -23.09
C VAL A 395 -1.19 16.65 -24.14
N THR A 396 0.08 16.43 -23.84
CA THR A 396 1.04 15.82 -24.79
C THR A 396 1.04 14.30 -24.76
N THR A 397 0.88 13.70 -23.58
CA THR A 397 1.00 12.24 -23.41
C THR A 397 -0.35 11.51 -23.43
N GLY A 398 -1.44 12.16 -23.02
CA GLY A 398 -2.74 11.49 -22.84
C GLY A 398 -2.71 10.34 -21.80
N GLY A 399 -1.67 10.26 -20.97
CA GLY A 399 -1.47 9.16 -20.03
C GLY A 399 -2.44 9.22 -18.85
N MET A 400 -3.11 8.11 -18.55
CA MET A 400 -4.10 8.02 -17.46
C MET A 400 -3.51 8.46 -16.11
N ARG A 401 -2.29 8.02 -15.76
CA ARG A 401 -1.63 8.38 -14.49
C ARG A 401 -1.44 9.89 -14.31
N VAL A 402 -1.02 10.59 -15.36
CA VAL A 402 -0.80 12.05 -15.33
C VAL A 402 -2.13 12.79 -15.27
N ALA A 403 -3.14 12.30 -16.01
CA ALA A 403 -4.48 12.88 -15.97
C ALA A 403 -5.11 12.72 -14.57
N THR A 404 -4.99 11.56 -13.93
CA THR A 404 -5.51 11.33 -12.57
C THR A 404 -4.84 12.26 -11.56
N ALA A 405 -3.52 12.38 -11.63
CA ALA A 405 -2.73 13.34 -10.86
C ALA A 405 -3.22 14.78 -11.05
N LEU A 406 -3.43 15.22 -12.29
CA LEU A 406 -3.93 16.55 -12.61
C LEU A 406 -5.34 16.78 -12.05
N TYR A 407 -6.28 15.87 -12.28
CA TYR A 407 -7.65 16.00 -11.79
C TYR A 407 -7.74 15.97 -10.26
N HIS A 408 -6.89 15.18 -9.60
CA HIS A 408 -6.77 15.21 -8.14
C HIS A 408 -6.31 16.57 -7.63
N VAL A 409 -5.29 17.17 -8.26
CA VAL A 409 -4.83 18.51 -7.91
C VAL A 409 -5.90 19.57 -8.21
N LEU A 410 -6.60 19.49 -9.35
CA LEU A 410 -7.67 20.41 -9.69
C LEU A 410 -8.84 20.31 -8.70
N TYR A 411 -9.16 19.11 -8.23
CA TYR A 411 -10.17 18.87 -7.21
C TYR A 411 -9.81 19.57 -5.90
N LEU A 412 -8.58 19.41 -5.42
CA LEU A 412 -8.11 20.06 -4.20
C LEU A 412 -8.20 21.60 -4.32
N HIS A 413 -7.86 22.18 -5.46
CA HIS A 413 -7.99 23.63 -5.67
C HIS A 413 -9.45 24.10 -5.68
N VAL A 414 -10.38 23.29 -6.21
CA VAL A 414 -11.82 23.61 -6.20
C VAL A 414 -12.35 23.55 -4.77
N GLU A 415 -11.91 22.58 -3.97
CA GLU A 415 -12.30 22.41 -2.57
C GLU A 415 -11.72 23.50 -1.66
N SER A 416 -10.44 23.81 -1.78
CA SER A 416 -9.74 24.76 -0.89
C SER A 416 -9.92 26.22 -1.30
N ASN A 417 -9.96 26.52 -2.60
CA ASN A 417 -9.89 27.87 -3.17
C ASN A 417 -10.96 28.06 -4.27
N SER A 418 -12.24 28.01 -3.90
CA SER A 418 -13.36 28.16 -4.84
C SER A 418 -13.48 29.58 -5.41
N CYS A 419 -12.70 29.89 -6.43
CA CYS A 419 -12.74 31.15 -7.16
C CYS A 419 -13.17 30.96 -8.62
N ALA A 420 -13.89 31.93 -9.17
CA ALA A 420 -14.30 31.93 -10.59
C ALA A 420 -13.12 31.79 -11.57
N ALA A 421 -11.92 32.25 -11.22
CA ALA A 421 -10.73 32.07 -12.04
C ALA A 421 -10.26 30.60 -12.11
N VAL A 422 -10.30 29.88 -10.97
CA VAL A 422 -9.99 28.45 -10.89
C VAL A 422 -11.01 27.67 -11.72
N HIS A 423 -12.30 27.99 -11.59
CA HIS A 423 -13.37 27.35 -12.36
C HIS A 423 -13.16 27.50 -13.87
N ASN A 424 -12.86 28.72 -14.35
CA ASN A 424 -12.56 28.97 -15.76
C ASN A 424 -11.31 28.21 -16.26
N HIS A 425 -10.30 28.06 -15.39
CA HIS A 425 -9.09 27.32 -15.73
C HIS A 425 -9.37 25.81 -15.86
N VAL A 426 -10.10 25.23 -14.91
CA VAL A 426 -10.54 23.82 -14.95
C VAL A 426 -11.40 23.56 -16.20
N LEU A 427 -12.37 24.43 -16.49
CA LEU A 427 -13.21 24.34 -17.69
C LEU A 427 -12.37 24.28 -18.98
N ARG A 428 -11.35 25.15 -19.07
CA ARG A 428 -10.45 25.21 -20.23
C ARG A 428 -9.60 23.94 -20.36
N ILE A 429 -9.07 23.41 -19.27
CA ILE A 429 -8.27 22.18 -19.26
C ILE A 429 -9.14 20.99 -19.64
N THR A 430 -10.28 20.82 -18.98
CA THR A 430 -11.21 19.73 -19.24
C THR A 430 -11.69 19.73 -20.69
N ARG A 431 -12.01 20.90 -21.26
CA ARG A 431 -12.35 21.01 -22.70
C ARG A 431 -11.23 20.51 -23.61
N LYS A 432 -9.97 20.90 -23.34
CA LYS A 432 -8.82 20.48 -24.16
C LYS A 432 -8.55 18.99 -24.05
N LEU A 433 -8.58 18.44 -22.84
CA LEU A 433 -8.35 17.00 -22.62
C LEU A 433 -9.47 16.15 -23.22
N PHE A 434 -10.73 16.57 -23.06
CA PHE A 434 -11.88 15.91 -23.63
C PHE A 434 -11.83 15.82 -25.17
N GLN A 435 -11.44 16.92 -25.83
CA GLN A 435 -11.31 16.96 -27.30
C GLN A 435 -10.13 16.13 -27.82
N SER A 436 -9.04 16.04 -27.04
CA SER A 436 -7.81 15.39 -27.48
C SER A 436 -7.79 13.89 -27.15
N PHE A 437 -8.44 13.48 -26.06
CA PHE A 437 -8.31 12.13 -25.48
C PHE A 437 -9.65 11.59 -24.93
N PRO A 438 -10.45 10.90 -25.78
CA PRO A 438 -11.75 10.35 -25.37
C PRO A 438 -11.67 9.26 -24.29
N HIS A 439 -10.54 8.55 -24.17
CA HIS A 439 -10.36 7.50 -23.15
C HIS A 439 -10.24 8.05 -21.72
N LEU A 440 -10.06 9.36 -21.53
CA LEU A 440 -10.00 10.01 -20.22
C LEU A 440 -11.38 10.40 -19.68
N ILE A 441 -12.46 10.17 -20.44
CA ILE A 441 -13.82 10.58 -20.05
C ILE A 441 -14.28 9.96 -18.73
N PRO A 442 -14.04 8.66 -18.42
CA PRO A 442 -14.41 8.08 -17.12
C PRO A 442 -13.78 8.84 -15.93
N LEU A 443 -12.54 9.28 -16.07
CA LEU A 443 -11.86 10.07 -15.04
C LEU A 443 -12.50 11.47 -14.87
N ILE A 444 -12.93 12.10 -15.96
CA ILE A 444 -13.65 13.38 -15.92
C ILE A 444 -15.01 13.18 -15.23
N VAL A 445 -15.69 12.08 -15.52
CA VAL A 445 -16.97 11.68 -14.90
C VAL A 445 -16.80 11.49 -13.38
N ASP A 446 -15.74 10.81 -12.96
CA ASP A 446 -15.43 10.61 -11.54
C ASP A 446 -15.09 11.92 -10.83
N PHE A 447 -14.31 12.78 -11.48
CA PHE A 447 -14.03 14.13 -10.99
C PHE A 447 -15.32 14.94 -10.79
N LEU A 448 -16.26 14.91 -11.76
CA LEU A 448 -17.54 15.61 -11.62
C LEU A 448 -18.39 15.05 -10.49
N ARG A 449 -18.40 13.72 -10.31
CA ARG A 449 -19.10 13.08 -9.19
C ARG A 449 -18.51 13.52 -7.85
N ALA A 450 -17.19 13.56 -7.73
CA ALA A 450 -16.50 14.03 -6.53
C ALA A 450 -16.79 15.51 -6.22
N VAL A 451 -16.83 16.37 -7.25
CA VAL A 451 -17.19 17.79 -7.10
C VAL A 451 -18.64 17.96 -6.66
N LYS A 452 -19.57 17.15 -7.19
CA LYS A 452 -20.98 17.17 -6.78
C LYS A 452 -21.15 16.79 -5.31
N THR A 453 -20.39 15.81 -4.82
CA THR A 453 -20.42 15.41 -3.40
C THR A 453 -19.82 16.46 -2.47
N SER A 454 -18.72 17.13 -2.87
CA SER A 454 -18.07 18.13 -2.02
C SER A 454 -18.78 19.49 -2.03
N GLN A 455 -19.35 19.90 -3.17
CA GLN A 455 -20.00 21.21 -3.34
C GLN A 455 -21.35 21.11 -4.07
N PRO A 456 -22.41 20.62 -3.40
CA PRO A 456 -23.72 20.38 -4.03
C PRO A 456 -24.41 21.66 -4.50
N HIS A 457 -24.05 22.83 -3.95
CA HIS A 457 -24.68 24.13 -4.28
C HIS A 457 -23.94 24.95 -5.34
N SER A 458 -22.81 24.46 -5.87
CA SER A 458 -22.03 25.20 -6.86
C SER A 458 -22.63 25.03 -8.26
N LYS A 459 -22.74 26.13 -9.03
CA LYS A 459 -23.08 26.10 -10.47
C LYS A 459 -21.97 25.50 -11.35
N PHE A 460 -20.84 25.18 -10.74
CA PHE A 460 -19.65 24.71 -11.43
C PHE A 460 -19.82 23.31 -12.04
N HIS A 461 -20.46 22.40 -11.30
CA HIS A 461 -20.82 21.07 -11.81
C HIS A 461 -21.72 21.17 -13.05
N SER A 462 -22.74 22.03 -13.01
CA SER A 462 -23.65 22.21 -14.14
C SER A 462 -22.99 22.89 -15.33
N GLU A 463 -22.08 23.85 -15.12
CA GLU A 463 -21.31 24.49 -16.19
C GLU A 463 -20.37 23.51 -16.91
N ILE A 464 -19.66 22.64 -16.20
CA ILE A 464 -18.82 21.62 -16.85
C ILE A 464 -19.66 20.57 -17.55
N LEU A 465 -20.74 20.09 -16.92
CA LEU A 465 -21.59 19.05 -17.51
C LEU A 465 -22.31 19.55 -18.77
N THR A 466 -22.81 20.79 -18.77
CA THR A 466 -23.41 21.41 -19.97
C THR A 466 -22.38 21.57 -21.09
N LEU A 467 -21.16 22.01 -20.76
CA LEU A 467 -20.06 22.10 -21.73
C LEU A 467 -19.74 20.73 -22.34
N LEU A 468 -19.59 19.69 -21.52
CA LEU A 468 -19.31 18.34 -22.01
C LEU A 468 -20.47 17.81 -22.87
N HIS A 469 -21.70 17.98 -22.41
CA HIS A 469 -22.91 17.58 -23.12
C HIS A 469 -23.01 18.24 -24.50
N GLU A 470 -22.80 19.56 -24.59
CA GLU A 470 -22.80 20.28 -25.86
C GLU A 470 -21.66 19.83 -26.77
N THR A 471 -20.47 19.57 -26.23
CA THR A 471 -19.35 19.07 -27.03
C THR A 471 -19.61 17.69 -27.61
N VAL A 472 -20.24 16.78 -26.86
CA VAL A 472 -20.65 15.45 -27.35
C VAL A 472 -21.70 15.57 -28.44
N LEU A 473 -22.71 16.42 -28.26
CA LEU A 473 -23.77 16.63 -29.25
C LEU A 473 -23.24 17.14 -30.60
N ALA A 474 -22.18 17.95 -30.58
CA ALA A 474 -21.58 18.55 -31.76
C ALA A 474 -20.69 17.58 -32.58
N LEU A 475 -20.32 16.41 -32.04
CA LEU A 475 -19.45 15.45 -32.74
C LEU A 475 -20.17 14.75 -33.91
N PRO A 476 -19.45 14.36 -34.98
CA PRO A 476 -20.01 13.55 -36.05
C PRO A 476 -20.31 12.12 -35.58
N VAL A 477 -21.38 11.51 -36.11
CA VAL A 477 -21.86 10.17 -35.71
C VAL A 477 -20.78 9.09 -35.90
N SER A 478 -19.92 9.23 -36.90
CA SER A 478 -18.79 8.32 -37.14
C SER A 478 -17.73 8.32 -36.03
N GLN A 479 -17.46 9.46 -35.39
CA GLN A 479 -16.52 9.56 -34.26
C GLN A 479 -17.15 9.07 -32.95
N LEU A 480 -18.46 9.29 -32.79
CA LEU A 480 -19.24 8.77 -31.68
C LEU A 480 -19.27 7.24 -31.67
N LEU A 481 -19.50 6.62 -32.84
CA LEU A 481 -19.48 5.16 -32.97
C LEU A 481 -18.11 4.52 -32.72
N ASN A 482 -17.01 5.23 -33.00
CA ASN A 482 -15.68 4.66 -32.74
C ASN A 482 -15.32 4.60 -31.25
N ASN A 483 -15.90 5.47 -30.42
CA ASN A 483 -15.60 5.58 -28.98
C ASN A 483 -16.88 5.69 -28.15
N TYR A 484 -17.91 4.91 -28.50
CA TYR A 484 -19.25 5.02 -27.89
C TYR A 484 -19.21 4.78 -26.37
N GLN A 485 -18.40 3.83 -25.90
CA GLN A 485 -18.28 3.49 -24.48
C GLN A 485 -17.98 4.74 -23.64
N ASN A 486 -17.00 5.54 -24.05
CA ASN A 486 -16.57 6.71 -23.31
C ASN A 486 -17.58 7.88 -23.42
N TYR A 487 -18.09 8.17 -24.62
CA TYR A 487 -18.99 9.31 -24.81
C TYR A 487 -20.38 9.10 -24.19
N LEU A 488 -20.90 7.87 -24.21
CA LEU A 488 -22.20 7.54 -23.62
C LEU A 488 -22.20 7.69 -22.09
N HIS A 489 -21.06 7.52 -21.41
CA HIS A 489 -20.95 7.81 -19.97
C HIS A 489 -21.23 9.28 -19.63
N VAL A 490 -20.94 10.23 -20.53
CA VAL A 490 -21.33 11.65 -20.34
C VAL A 490 -22.85 11.79 -20.40
N TRP A 491 -23.51 11.04 -21.29
CA TRP A 491 -24.97 11.06 -21.39
C TRP A 491 -25.65 10.40 -20.20
N ILE A 492 -25.08 9.32 -19.67
CA ILE A 492 -25.50 8.71 -18.39
C ILE A 492 -25.50 9.76 -17.27
N LEU A 493 -24.40 10.51 -17.10
CA LEU A 493 -24.35 11.59 -16.11
C LEU A 493 -25.36 12.71 -16.40
N SER A 494 -25.47 13.15 -17.66
CA SER A 494 -26.37 14.23 -18.01
C SER A 494 -27.85 13.86 -17.86
N ALA A 495 -28.19 12.58 -18.02
CA ALA A 495 -29.55 12.07 -17.87
C ALA A 495 -30.02 12.02 -16.41
N GLN A 496 -29.11 12.10 -15.43
CA GLN A 496 -29.45 12.21 -14.01
C GLN A 496 -29.87 13.63 -13.59
N GLU A 497 -29.58 14.64 -14.43
CA GLU A 497 -29.74 16.04 -14.09
C GLU A 497 -30.97 16.66 -14.78
N THR A 498 -31.89 17.21 -13.99
CA THR A 498 -33.21 17.68 -14.47
C THR A 498 -33.17 18.98 -15.29
N TYR A 499 -32.07 19.74 -15.25
CA TYR A 499 -31.93 21.02 -15.95
C TYR A 499 -31.49 20.88 -17.43
N ILE A 500 -31.05 19.70 -17.86
CA ILE A 500 -30.62 19.45 -19.24
C ILE A 500 -31.80 18.86 -20.04
N LEU A 501 -32.07 19.44 -21.22
CA LEU A 501 -33.12 18.97 -22.11
C LEU A 501 -32.66 17.74 -22.91
N GLN A 502 -33.24 16.59 -22.61
CA GLN A 502 -32.81 15.28 -23.12
C GLN A 502 -33.29 14.93 -24.53
N GLN A 503 -34.11 15.78 -25.16
CA GLN A 503 -34.63 15.55 -26.51
C GLN A 503 -33.52 15.48 -27.59
N LYS A 504 -32.54 16.39 -27.52
CA LYS A 504 -31.43 16.41 -28.49
C LYS A 504 -30.55 15.15 -28.41
N PRO A 505 -30.14 14.67 -27.22
CA PRO A 505 -29.48 13.37 -27.05
C PRO A 505 -30.27 12.20 -27.62
N LEU A 506 -31.58 12.12 -27.39
CA LEU A 506 -32.40 11.00 -27.88
C LEU A 506 -32.43 10.93 -29.41
N ARG A 507 -32.57 12.07 -30.08
CA ARG A 507 -32.46 12.12 -31.55
C ARG A 507 -31.09 11.66 -32.02
N ARG A 508 -30.01 12.04 -31.33
CA ARG A 508 -28.65 11.62 -31.67
C ARG A 508 -28.41 10.14 -31.40
N MET A 509 -28.97 9.57 -30.33
CA MET A 509 -28.94 8.12 -30.08
C MET A 509 -29.66 7.35 -31.19
N LEU A 510 -30.79 7.86 -31.67
CA LEU A 510 -31.51 7.27 -32.80
C LEU A 510 -30.63 7.25 -34.07
N GLU A 511 -29.96 8.36 -34.39
CA GLU A 511 -29.00 8.45 -35.50
C GLU A 511 -27.83 7.45 -35.32
N ILE A 512 -27.32 7.29 -34.10
CA ILE A 512 -26.24 6.33 -33.77
C ILE A 512 -26.71 4.88 -34.00
N VAL A 513 -27.90 4.52 -33.53
CA VAL A 513 -28.44 3.15 -33.72
C VAL A 513 -28.71 2.87 -35.18
N GLN A 514 -29.25 3.82 -35.95
CA GLN A 514 -29.47 3.67 -37.39
C GLN A 514 -28.14 3.44 -38.13
N GLU A 515 -27.11 4.22 -37.81
CA GLU A 515 -25.78 4.09 -38.41
C GLU A 515 -25.07 2.79 -37.97
N ALA A 516 -25.28 2.34 -36.73
CA ALA A 516 -24.76 1.06 -36.23
C ALA A 516 -25.40 -0.15 -36.93
N VAL A 517 -26.73 -0.14 -37.08
CA VAL A 517 -27.49 -1.21 -37.76
C VAL A 517 -27.14 -1.26 -39.24
N THR A 518 -27.04 -0.11 -39.92
CA THR A 518 -26.66 -0.06 -41.35
C THR A 518 -25.23 -0.54 -41.61
N LYS A 519 -24.32 -0.37 -40.65
CA LYS A 519 -22.93 -0.84 -40.73
C LYS A 519 -22.69 -2.21 -40.10
N ALA A 520 -23.72 -2.86 -39.54
CA ALA A 520 -23.62 -4.11 -38.77
C ALA A 520 -22.57 -4.04 -37.63
N LEU A 521 -22.56 -2.91 -36.91
CA LEU A 521 -21.73 -2.67 -35.71
C LEU A 521 -22.60 -2.64 -34.45
N ASP A 522 -23.59 -3.52 -34.37
CA ASP A 522 -24.55 -3.64 -33.26
C ASP A 522 -24.00 -4.46 -32.09
N ASN A 523 -22.92 -3.96 -31.48
CA ASN A 523 -22.31 -4.57 -30.30
C ASN A 523 -23.26 -4.55 -29.09
N TRP A 524 -23.42 -5.68 -28.39
CA TRP A 524 -24.24 -5.80 -27.17
C TRP A 524 -24.01 -4.65 -26.16
N ASP A 525 -22.75 -4.29 -25.88
CA ASP A 525 -22.40 -3.19 -24.97
C ASP A 525 -23.04 -1.84 -25.36
N LEU A 526 -23.16 -1.55 -26.65
CA LEU A 526 -23.76 -0.31 -27.14
C LEU A 526 -25.25 -0.26 -26.80
N GLY A 527 -25.97 -1.37 -27.04
CA GLY A 527 -27.38 -1.46 -26.71
C GLY A 527 -27.63 -1.41 -25.20
N CYS A 528 -26.79 -2.08 -24.40
CA CYS A 528 -26.83 -1.99 -22.94
C CYS A 528 -26.64 -0.55 -22.43
N LEU A 529 -25.66 0.19 -22.96
CA LEU A 529 -25.43 1.59 -22.58
C LEU A 529 -26.60 2.48 -22.99
N ILE A 530 -27.16 2.32 -24.19
CA ILE A 530 -28.32 3.10 -24.64
C ILE A 530 -29.54 2.82 -23.75
N LEU A 531 -29.82 1.56 -23.47
CA LEU A 531 -30.92 1.16 -22.58
C LEU A 531 -30.73 1.68 -21.15
N SER A 532 -29.49 1.67 -20.64
CA SER A 532 -29.17 2.25 -19.34
C SER A 532 -29.47 3.76 -19.30
N ILE A 533 -29.17 4.50 -20.38
CA ILE A 533 -29.50 5.92 -20.49
C ILE A 533 -31.02 6.12 -20.56
N CYS A 534 -31.73 5.30 -21.35
CA CYS A 534 -33.18 5.33 -21.42
C CYS A 534 -33.82 5.10 -20.05
N ARG A 535 -33.31 4.13 -19.28
CA ARG A 535 -33.75 3.86 -17.91
C ARG A 535 -33.56 5.08 -17.00
N ILE A 536 -32.35 5.65 -16.98
CA ILE A 536 -32.02 6.82 -16.16
C ILE A 536 -32.90 8.02 -16.55
N MET A 537 -33.14 8.24 -17.84
CA MET A 537 -34.03 9.30 -18.31
C MET A 537 -35.46 9.14 -17.81
N ILE A 538 -36.01 7.92 -17.83
CA ILE A 538 -37.36 7.63 -17.32
C ILE A 538 -37.43 7.85 -15.80
N LEU A 539 -36.34 7.54 -15.07
CA LEU A 539 -36.27 7.75 -13.63
C LEU A 539 -36.25 9.23 -13.22
N HIS A 540 -35.46 10.06 -13.91
CA HIS A 540 -35.19 11.44 -13.48
C HIS A 540 -36.03 12.52 -14.19
N HIS A 541 -36.56 12.26 -15.38
CA HIS A 541 -37.34 13.25 -16.15
C HIS A 541 -38.83 12.89 -16.22
N HIS A 542 -39.67 13.82 -16.67
CA HIS A 542 -41.09 13.54 -16.94
C HIS A 542 -41.24 12.85 -18.30
N THR A 543 -41.93 11.71 -18.29
CA THR A 543 -42.18 10.88 -19.48
C THR A 543 -42.90 11.62 -20.61
N ASP A 544 -43.74 12.62 -20.30
CA ASP A 544 -44.48 13.43 -21.29
C ASP A 544 -43.57 14.14 -22.31
N ILE A 545 -42.39 14.60 -21.86
CA ILE A 545 -41.46 15.38 -22.70
C ILE A 545 -40.62 14.46 -23.61
N LEU A 546 -40.47 13.19 -23.23
CA LEU A 546 -39.60 12.21 -23.87
C LEU A 546 -40.36 11.25 -24.77
N TYR A 547 -41.68 11.13 -24.60
CA TYR A 547 -42.52 10.08 -25.18
C TYR A 547 -42.27 9.80 -26.67
N SER A 548 -42.31 10.84 -27.52
CA SER A 548 -42.15 10.67 -28.97
C SER A 548 -40.76 10.16 -29.35
N GLN A 549 -39.70 10.85 -28.91
CA GLN A 549 -38.34 10.54 -29.35
C GLN A 549 -37.77 9.29 -28.69
N MET A 550 -38.14 9.03 -27.43
CA MET A 550 -37.80 7.81 -26.73
C MET A 550 -38.56 6.61 -27.30
N GLY A 551 -39.84 6.80 -27.64
CA GLY A 551 -40.66 5.78 -28.30
C GLY A 551 -40.09 5.35 -29.64
N ASP A 552 -39.68 6.31 -30.48
CA ASP A 552 -39.05 6.04 -31.77
C ASP A 552 -37.73 5.25 -31.62
N LEU A 553 -36.90 5.60 -30.63
CA LEU A 553 -35.64 4.91 -30.33
C LEU A 553 -35.87 3.46 -29.85
N LEU A 554 -36.76 3.27 -28.88
CA LEU A 554 -37.07 1.95 -28.33
C LEU A 554 -37.77 1.05 -29.37
N TYR A 555 -38.62 1.63 -30.23
CA TYR A 555 -39.25 0.90 -31.33
C TYR A 555 -38.22 0.41 -32.36
N LEU A 556 -37.23 1.26 -32.70
CA LEU A 556 -36.13 0.88 -33.58
C LEU A 556 -35.30 -0.27 -32.99
N LEU A 557 -34.90 -0.15 -31.71
CA LEU A 557 -34.15 -1.19 -31.01
C LEU A 557 -34.92 -2.52 -30.95
N MET A 558 -36.22 -2.48 -30.65
CA MET A 558 -37.09 -3.67 -30.63
C MET A 558 -37.14 -4.42 -31.97
N LYS A 559 -37.08 -3.69 -33.08
CA LYS A 559 -37.36 -4.22 -34.43
C LYS A 559 -36.10 -4.61 -35.19
N GLU A 560 -35.04 -3.82 -35.10
CA GLU A 560 -33.90 -3.88 -36.03
C GLU A 560 -32.57 -4.25 -35.37
N TYR A 561 -32.48 -4.35 -34.04
CA TYR A 561 -31.25 -4.73 -33.33
C TYR A 561 -31.01 -6.25 -33.37
N GLY A 562 -29.76 -6.69 -33.57
CA GLY A 562 -29.44 -8.12 -33.75
C GLY A 562 -29.64 -8.96 -32.49
N ASP A 563 -29.28 -8.41 -31.32
CA ASP A 563 -29.34 -9.11 -30.04
C ASP A 563 -30.80 -9.31 -29.53
N THR A 564 -31.09 -10.48 -28.93
CA THR A 564 -32.43 -10.81 -28.40
C THR A 564 -32.73 -10.11 -27.08
N ASP A 565 -31.75 -10.00 -26.19
CA ASP A 565 -31.94 -9.48 -24.84
C ASP A 565 -32.18 -7.97 -24.89
N ILE A 566 -31.44 -7.28 -25.76
CA ILE A 566 -31.62 -5.84 -26.01
C ILE A 566 -33.00 -5.57 -26.64
N ARG A 567 -33.49 -6.44 -27.51
CA ARG A 567 -34.85 -6.32 -28.08
C ARG A 567 -35.94 -6.52 -27.03
N ASP A 568 -35.78 -7.50 -26.15
CA ASP A 568 -36.78 -7.81 -25.12
C ASP A 568 -36.82 -6.75 -24.02
N THR A 569 -35.67 -6.25 -23.59
CA THR A 569 -35.58 -5.11 -22.66
C THR A 569 -36.11 -3.82 -23.28
N SER A 570 -35.87 -3.58 -24.58
CA SER A 570 -36.47 -2.46 -25.31
C SER A 570 -37.99 -2.55 -25.37
N ARG A 571 -38.56 -3.75 -25.59
CA ARG A 571 -40.02 -4.00 -25.54
C ARG A 571 -40.59 -3.65 -24.18
N LEU A 572 -39.91 -4.05 -23.12
CA LEU A 572 -40.33 -3.75 -21.76
C LEU A 572 -40.35 -2.24 -21.51
N TYR A 573 -39.28 -1.53 -21.86
CA TYR A 573 -39.22 -0.07 -21.67
C TYR A 573 -40.25 0.67 -22.53
N TYR A 574 -40.51 0.19 -23.75
CA TYR A 574 -41.56 0.73 -24.62
C TYR A 574 -42.96 0.50 -24.03
N ALA A 575 -43.21 -0.68 -23.45
CA ALA A 575 -44.47 -0.98 -22.76
C ALA A 575 -44.64 -0.12 -21.49
N LEU A 576 -43.57 0.08 -20.71
CA LEU A 576 -43.59 0.96 -19.54
C LEU A 576 -43.91 2.41 -19.90
N LEU A 577 -43.37 2.90 -21.02
CA LEU A 577 -43.58 4.27 -21.49
C LEU A 577 -44.99 4.50 -22.08
N THR A 578 -45.64 3.46 -22.62
CA THR A 578 -46.95 3.57 -23.30
C THR A 578 -48.15 3.19 -22.42
N LEU A 579 -47.97 2.29 -21.44
CA LEU A 579 -49.09 1.71 -20.69
C LEU A 579 -49.21 2.21 -19.24
N ASN A 580 -48.19 2.85 -18.67
CA ASN A 580 -48.15 3.23 -17.26
C ASN A 580 -48.10 4.75 -17.05
N SER A 581 -48.54 5.22 -15.89
CA SER A 581 -48.34 6.62 -15.46
C SER A 581 -46.89 6.87 -15.04
N ASP A 582 -46.40 8.11 -15.17
CA ASP A 582 -45.03 8.53 -14.81
C ASP A 582 -44.60 8.03 -13.43
N SER A 583 -45.49 8.12 -12.44
CA SER A 583 -45.27 7.63 -11.08
C SER A 583 -45.07 6.11 -10.99
N LYS A 584 -45.88 5.32 -11.72
CA LYS A 584 -45.81 3.86 -11.73
C LYS A 584 -44.59 3.37 -12.50
N ALA A 585 -44.24 4.03 -13.60
CA ALA A 585 -43.03 3.72 -14.36
C ALA A 585 -41.77 3.95 -13.50
N LYS A 586 -41.72 5.05 -12.75
CA LYS A 586 -40.63 5.35 -11.80
C LYS A 586 -40.57 4.38 -10.63
N GLU A 587 -41.71 3.95 -10.09
CA GLU A 587 -41.77 2.95 -9.01
C GLU A 587 -41.25 1.58 -9.47
N ILE A 588 -41.70 1.10 -10.64
CA ILE A 588 -41.28 -0.20 -11.19
C ILE A 588 -39.77 -0.22 -11.53
N LEU A 589 -39.25 0.89 -12.07
CA LEU A 589 -37.84 1.01 -12.45
C LEU A 589 -36.92 1.41 -11.27
N GLY A 590 -37.50 2.06 -10.26
CA GLY A 590 -36.83 2.71 -9.13
C GLY A 590 -37.00 2.00 -7.79
N ALA A 591 -37.57 0.80 -7.74
CA ALA A 591 -37.68 -0.06 -6.55
C ALA A 591 -36.32 -0.41 -5.88
N SER A 592 -35.20 0.11 -6.40
CA SER A 592 -33.87 0.08 -5.77
C SER A 592 -33.50 1.35 -4.98
N VAL A 593 -34.32 2.41 -4.95
CA VAL A 593 -33.95 3.70 -4.34
C VAL A 593 -34.62 3.94 -2.97
N THR A 594 -35.66 3.18 -2.62
CA THR A 594 -36.29 3.26 -1.29
C THR A 594 -35.89 2.08 -0.43
N GLU A 595 -34.97 2.31 0.51
CA GLU A 595 -34.65 1.45 1.64
C GLU A 595 -35.89 1.17 2.50
N SER A 596 -36.74 0.26 2.06
CA SER A 596 -37.67 -0.49 2.91
C SER A 596 -38.63 -1.24 1.98
N LEU A 597 -38.36 -2.52 1.76
CA LEU A 597 -39.32 -3.63 1.71
C LEU A 597 -38.70 -4.77 0.89
N HIS A 598 -38.30 -5.82 1.60
CA HIS A 598 -37.89 -7.11 1.04
C HIS A 598 -39.06 -7.75 0.27
N LEU A 599 -39.14 -7.51 -1.04
CA LEU A 599 -39.99 -8.31 -1.91
C LEU A 599 -39.22 -8.77 -3.14
N GLY A 600 -38.64 -9.97 -3.04
CA GLY A 600 -38.10 -10.76 -4.15
C GLY A 600 -36.78 -10.22 -4.71
N GLU A 601 -35.88 -11.13 -5.03
CA GLU A 601 -34.64 -10.83 -5.78
C GLU A 601 -34.96 -9.91 -6.96
N ASN A 602 -34.29 -8.77 -6.99
CA ASN A 602 -34.73 -7.61 -7.74
C ASN A 602 -34.76 -7.94 -9.24
N ILE A 603 -35.94 -7.89 -9.87
CA ILE A 603 -36.08 -7.87 -11.34
C ILE A 603 -35.19 -6.76 -11.96
N ALA A 604 -34.85 -5.73 -11.17
CA ALA A 604 -33.94 -4.65 -11.52
C ALA A 604 -32.48 -5.08 -11.79
N ASP A 605 -32.02 -6.20 -11.24
CA ASP A 605 -30.64 -6.72 -11.38
C ASP A 605 -30.40 -7.40 -12.75
N PHE A 606 -31.46 -7.77 -13.46
CA PHE A 606 -31.39 -8.28 -14.83
C PHE A 606 -31.23 -7.18 -15.90
N PHE A 607 -31.33 -5.89 -15.53
CA PHE A 607 -31.19 -4.80 -16.50
C PHE A 607 -29.78 -4.19 -16.49
N PRO A 608 -29.21 -3.85 -17.66
CA PRO A 608 -27.93 -3.15 -17.75
C PRO A 608 -28.01 -1.78 -17.03
N GLY A 609 -27.07 -1.53 -16.11
CA GLY A 609 -26.99 -0.29 -15.33
C GLY A 609 -27.74 -0.30 -13.98
N SER A 610 -27.96 -1.47 -13.35
CA SER A 610 -28.46 -1.54 -11.96
C SER A 610 -27.57 -0.68 -11.03
N VAL A 611 -28.20 0.15 -10.19
CA VAL A 611 -27.55 1.13 -9.30
C VAL A 611 -26.93 0.45 -8.07
N ASN A 612 -27.20 -0.84 -7.87
CA ASN A 612 -26.45 -1.64 -6.94
C ASN A 612 -25.06 -1.83 -7.55
N GLN A 613 -24.08 -1.10 -7.02
CA GLN A 613 -22.76 -1.69 -6.84
C GLN A 613 -23.03 -3.04 -6.20
N THR A 614 -23.04 -4.11 -7.02
CA THR A 614 -22.83 -5.46 -6.52
C THR A 614 -21.70 -5.32 -5.53
N LEU A 615 -21.92 -5.74 -4.28
CA LEU A 615 -20.84 -5.92 -3.30
C LEU A 615 -19.61 -6.33 -4.10
N PRO A 616 -18.50 -5.57 -4.04
CA PRO A 616 -17.34 -5.84 -4.88
C PRO A 616 -17.10 -7.32 -4.78
N ALA A 617 -17.17 -8.03 -5.92
CA ALA A 617 -17.15 -9.49 -5.93
C ALA A 617 -16.04 -9.91 -4.97
N GLU A 618 -16.38 -10.62 -3.90
CA GLU A 618 -15.38 -11.02 -2.93
C GLU A 618 -14.42 -11.91 -3.70
N ILE A 619 -13.25 -11.36 -4.01
CA ILE A 619 -12.15 -12.11 -4.57
C ILE A 619 -11.66 -12.96 -3.42
N ASN A 620 -12.28 -14.13 -3.27
CA ASN A 620 -11.77 -15.16 -2.41
C ASN A 620 -10.47 -15.62 -3.04
N LEU A 621 -9.37 -15.14 -2.47
CA LEU A 621 -8.03 -15.58 -2.79
C LEU A 621 -7.94 -17.05 -2.41
N LEU A 622 -8.16 -17.92 -3.39
CA LEU A 622 -7.98 -19.36 -3.21
C LEU A 622 -6.51 -19.62 -2.92
N THR A 623 -6.22 -20.23 -1.77
CA THR A 623 -4.87 -20.58 -1.32
C THR A 623 -4.21 -21.64 -2.21
N THR A 624 -5.00 -22.38 -3.00
CA THR A 624 -4.54 -23.34 -4.00
C THR A 624 -5.33 -23.19 -5.30
N SER A 625 -4.67 -23.35 -6.44
CA SER A 625 -5.34 -23.28 -7.74
C SER A 625 -6.23 -24.52 -7.94
N PRO A 626 -7.55 -24.38 -8.15
CA PRO A 626 -8.45 -25.51 -8.40
C PRO A 626 -8.24 -26.15 -9.78
N ILE A 627 -7.38 -25.54 -10.60
CA ILE A 627 -7.08 -25.91 -11.97
C ILE A 627 -5.74 -26.66 -11.98
N ILE A 628 -5.77 -27.96 -12.31
CA ILE A 628 -4.57 -28.78 -12.49
C ILE A 628 -4.29 -28.92 -13.98
N TRP A 629 -3.03 -28.69 -14.34
CA TRP A 629 -2.51 -28.93 -15.68
C TRP A 629 -1.96 -30.35 -15.77
N HIS A 630 -2.53 -31.16 -16.65
CA HIS A 630 -1.96 -32.44 -17.05
C HIS A 630 -1.30 -32.29 -18.41
N ARG A 631 -0.01 -32.61 -18.50
CA ARG A 631 0.70 -32.66 -19.77
C ARG A 631 0.45 -34.02 -20.40
N GLU A 632 -0.33 -34.06 -21.48
CA GLU A 632 -0.73 -35.32 -22.12
C GLU A 632 0.35 -35.81 -23.08
N GLN A 633 0.82 -34.97 -24.01
CA GLN A 633 1.84 -35.37 -25.00
C GLN A 633 2.83 -34.25 -25.32
N LEU A 634 4.05 -34.66 -25.66
CA LEU A 634 5.11 -33.80 -26.17
C LEU A 634 5.56 -34.38 -27.51
N GLU A 635 5.28 -33.68 -28.61
CA GLU A 635 5.78 -34.04 -29.92
C GLU A 635 6.75 -32.98 -30.43
N ILE A 636 7.92 -33.42 -30.86
CA ILE A 636 8.93 -32.57 -31.52
C ILE A 636 8.84 -32.87 -33.00
N THR A 637 8.34 -31.90 -33.77
CA THR A 637 8.24 -31.99 -35.22
C THR A 637 9.36 -31.19 -35.87
N PHE A 638 10.11 -31.85 -36.75
CA PHE A 638 11.16 -31.23 -37.55
C PHE A 638 10.58 -30.96 -38.94
N THR A 639 10.38 -29.69 -39.29
CA THR A 639 9.85 -29.29 -40.60
C THR A 639 10.93 -28.54 -41.37
N ASN A 640 11.10 -28.85 -42.66
CA ASN A 640 11.97 -28.07 -43.55
C ASN A 640 11.18 -26.87 -44.08
N SER A 641 11.57 -25.65 -43.71
CA SER A 641 11.00 -24.41 -44.23
C SER A 641 11.88 -23.81 -45.33
N ASP A 642 11.29 -23.17 -46.33
CA ASP A 642 12.02 -22.50 -47.42
C ASP A 642 12.75 -21.21 -46.98
N GLU A 643 12.39 -20.66 -45.83
CA GLU A 643 13.04 -19.47 -45.24
C GLU A 643 14.25 -19.85 -44.39
N LYS A 644 15.42 -19.27 -44.70
CA LYS A 644 16.67 -19.45 -43.94
C LYS A 644 16.62 -18.64 -42.63
N GLN A 645 16.85 -19.28 -41.48
CA GLN A 645 17.12 -18.56 -40.23
C GLN A 645 18.63 -18.45 -39.98
N GLU A 646 19.12 -17.23 -39.73
CA GLU A 646 20.52 -16.99 -39.38
C GLU A 646 20.76 -17.31 -37.90
N TYR A 647 21.52 -18.38 -37.63
CA TYR A 647 22.04 -18.65 -36.30
C TYR A 647 23.51 -18.23 -36.21
N ASN A 648 23.89 -17.57 -35.12
CA ASN A 648 25.28 -17.20 -34.81
C ASN A 648 26.09 -18.43 -34.34
N PHE A 649 26.30 -19.40 -35.23
CA PHE A 649 27.25 -20.48 -35.02
C PHE A 649 28.53 -20.24 -35.83
N PRO A 650 29.71 -20.63 -35.33
CA PRO A 650 30.95 -20.54 -36.09
C PRO A 650 30.86 -21.41 -37.35
N GLN A 651 31.08 -20.82 -38.53
CA GLN A 651 31.03 -21.53 -39.80
C GLN A 651 32.10 -22.63 -39.85
N PRO A 652 31.77 -23.86 -40.30
CA PRO A 652 32.76 -24.93 -40.43
C PRO A 652 33.76 -24.59 -41.55
N VAL A 653 35.05 -24.69 -41.23
CA VAL A 653 36.14 -24.05 -41.99
C VAL A 653 36.58 -24.81 -43.24
N LYS A 654 36.19 -26.09 -43.45
CA LYS A 654 36.30 -26.78 -44.77
C LYS A 654 35.80 -28.24 -44.72
N ASP A 655 35.33 -28.65 -45.90
CA ASP A 655 35.11 -30.01 -46.44
C ASP A 655 33.76 -30.73 -46.19
N GLY A 656 32.99 -30.85 -47.27
CA GLY A 656 31.98 -31.90 -47.51
C GLY A 656 30.60 -31.75 -46.84
N LEU A 657 30.47 -30.88 -45.83
CA LEU A 657 29.25 -30.75 -45.00
C LEU A 657 28.39 -29.52 -45.33
N GLU A 658 28.65 -28.87 -46.45
CA GLU A 658 27.98 -27.61 -46.84
C GLU A 658 26.50 -27.83 -47.16
N ASP A 659 26.16 -28.97 -47.78
CA ASP A 659 24.77 -29.39 -48.02
C ASP A 659 24.03 -29.71 -46.71
N TYR A 660 24.71 -30.32 -45.75
CA TYR A 660 24.15 -30.59 -44.41
C TYR A 660 23.89 -29.28 -43.66
N TRP A 661 24.81 -28.32 -43.76
CA TRP A 661 24.65 -26.99 -43.17
C TRP A 661 23.46 -26.23 -43.78
N GLN A 662 23.26 -26.33 -45.10
CA GLN A 662 22.07 -25.76 -45.76
C GLN A 662 20.76 -26.41 -45.32
N GLN A 663 20.76 -27.72 -45.01
CA GLN A 663 19.58 -28.39 -44.45
C GLN A 663 19.31 -27.94 -43.01
N VAL A 664 20.34 -27.80 -42.16
CA VAL A 664 20.18 -27.31 -40.78
C VAL A 664 19.64 -25.88 -40.73
N LEU A 665 20.08 -25.00 -41.63
CA LEU A 665 19.56 -23.61 -41.72
C LEU A 665 18.08 -23.53 -42.14
N ARG A 666 17.53 -24.61 -42.69
CA ARG A 666 16.13 -24.72 -43.13
C ARG A 666 15.26 -25.56 -42.19
N LEU A 667 15.86 -26.24 -41.22
CA LEU A 667 15.16 -27.07 -40.25
C LEU A 667 14.53 -26.19 -39.16
N ARG A 668 13.20 -26.12 -39.13
CA ARG A 668 12.42 -25.57 -38.01
C ARG A 668 12.00 -26.70 -37.07
N THR A 669 12.40 -26.57 -35.81
CA THR A 669 11.91 -27.42 -34.73
C THR A 669 10.69 -26.78 -34.08
N SER A 670 9.51 -27.37 -34.27
CA SER A 670 8.32 -27.02 -33.51
C SER A 670 8.11 -28.03 -32.39
N LEU A 671 8.04 -27.52 -31.16
CA LEU A 671 7.70 -28.31 -29.98
C LEU A 671 6.21 -28.10 -29.72
N THR A 672 5.40 -29.10 -30.04
CA THR A 672 3.96 -29.10 -29.77
C THR A 672 3.70 -29.82 -28.46
N VAL A 673 3.18 -29.09 -27.48
CA VAL A 673 2.80 -29.64 -26.17
C VAL A 673 1.29 -29.63 -26.09
N THR A 674 0.68 -30.80 -25.95
CA THR A 674 -0.75 -30.91 -25.60
C THR A 674 -0.87 -31.00 -24.09
N MET A 675 -1.62 -30.06 -23.52
CA MET A 675 -1.94 -30.05 -22.10
C MET A 675 -3.46 -30.07 -21.93
N SER A 676 -3.96 -30.95 -21.08
CA SER A 676 -5.35 -30.93 -20.64
C SER A 676 -5.47 -30.25 -19.29
N VAL A 677 -6.56 -29.52 -19.12
CA VAL A 677 -6.86 -28.75 -17.93
C VAL A 677 -8.03 -29.43 -17.23
N SER A 678 -7.84 -29.85 -15.99
CA SER A 678 -8.87 -30.46 -15.15
C SER A 678 -9.15 -29.62 -13.92
N ILE A 679 -10.41 -29.60 -13.48
CA ILE A 679 -10.81 -28.99 -12.21
C ILE A 679 -10.81 -30.10 -11.16
N THR A 680 -10.17 -29.87 -10.01
CA THR A 680 -10.16 -30.85 -8.91
C THR A 680 -11.59 -31.14 -8.45
N GLY A 681 -11.98 -32.41 -8.44
CA GLY A 681 -13.37 -32.88 -8.32
C GLY A 681 -14.10 -32.67 -6.98
N GLU A 682 -13.61 -31.80 -6.11
CA GLU A 682 -14.27 -31.43 -4.84
C GLU A 682 -14.44 -29.93 -4.73
N SER A 683 -15.15 -29.33 -5.68
CA SER A 683 -15.45 -27.91 -5.62
C SER A 683 -16.93 -27.67 -5.88
N ASN A 684 -17.61 -27.00 -4.94
CA ASN A 684 -19.02 -26.60 -4.99
C ASN A 684 -19.33 -25.54 -6.08
N TYR A 685 -18.58 -25.55 -7.19
CA TYR A 685 -18.68 -24.57 -8.26
C TYR A 685 -19.44 -25.20 -9.43
N ASP A 686 -20.70 -24.79 -9.59
CA ASP A 686 -21.60 -25.38 -10.58
C ASP A 686 -21.24 -25.03 -12.03
N ASN A 687 -20.50 -23.93 -12.29
CA ASN A 687 -20.17 -23.47 -13.64
C ASN A 687 -18.81 -22.77 -13.74
N LEU A 688 -17.99 -23.18 -14.72
CA LEU A 688 -16.78 -22.48 -15.16
C LEU A 688 -17.18 -21.44 -16.24
N LEU A 689 -17.20 -20.16 -15.89
CA LEU A 689 -17.70 -19.10 -16.79
C LEU A 689 -16.67 -18.67 -17.86
N ALA A 690 -15.39 -18.55 -17.49
CA ALA A 690 -14.33 -18.18 -18.43
C ALA A 690 -12.94 -18.60 -17.92
N VAL A 691 -12.05 -18.99 -18.84
CA VAL A 691 -10.63 -19.20 -18.57
C VAL A 691 -9.83 -18.37 -19.57
N SER A 692 -8.95 -17.51 -19.08
CA SER A 692 -8.04 -16.73 -19.93
C SER A 692 -6.62 -17.27 -19.77
N PHE A 693 -5.94 -17.47 -20.90
CA PHE A 693 -4.56 -17.94 -20.93
C PHE A 693 -3.65 -16.79 -21.37
N HIS A 694 -2.73 -16.40 -20.50
CA HIS A 694 -1.71 -15.41 -20.82
C HIS A 694 -0.36 -16.11 -21.03
N ALA A 695 0.09 -16.21 -22.28
CA ALA A 695 1.47 -16.58 -22.59
C ALA A 695 2.35 -15.32 -22.48
N SER A 696 3.46 -15.40 -21.75
CA SER A 696 4.45 -14.32 -21.70
C SER A 696 5.05 -14.09 -23.10
N GLU A 697 5.37 -12.84 -23.42
CA GLU A 697 5.73 -12.30 -24.75
C GLU A 697 7.04 -12.85 -25.37
N HIS A 698 7.30 -14.17 -25.32
CA HIS A 698 8.35 -14.80 -26.10
C HIS A 698 7.77 -15.31 -27.43
N LYS A 699 8.27 -14.69 -28.50
CA LYS A 699 7.68 -14.53 -29.85
C LYS A 699 7.32 -15.78 -30.68
N ASN A 700 7.33 -17.00 -30.17
CA ASN A 700 7.14 -18.21 -31.01
C ASN A 700 6.14 -19.24 -30.44
N LEU A 701 5.11 -18.80 -29.74
CA LEU A 701 4.01 -19.67 -29.28
C LEU A 701 2.77 -19.43 -30.14
N GLN A 702 2.46 -20.37 -31.05
CA GLN A 702 1.16 -20.43 -31.72
C GLN A 702 0.26 -21.35 -30.91
N LEU A 703 -0.78 -20.78 -30.30
CA LEU A 703 -1.85 -21.52 -29.63
C LEU A 703 -2.90 -21.90 -30.69
N ASN A 704 -3.01 -23.19 -31.01
CA ASN A 704 -4.16 -23.71 -31.74
C ASN A 704 -5.16 -24.23 -30.71
N GLN A 705 -6.36 -23.64 -30.70
CA GLN A 705 -7.48 -24.06 -29.85
C GLN A 705 -8.19 -25.29 -30.41
#